data_AF-A0A0F8HZH9-F1
#
_entry.id   AF-A0A0F8HZH9-F1
#
_cell.length_a   1.000
_cell.length_b   1.000
_cell.length_c   1.000
_cell.angle_alpha   90.00
_cell.angle_beta   90.00
_cell.angle_gamma   90.00
#
_symmetry.space_group_name_H-M   'P 1'
#
loop_
_entity.id
_entity.type
_entity.pdbx_description
1 polymer ?
#
loop_
_entity_poly.entity_id
_entity_poly.type
_entity_poly.pdbx_seq_one_letter_code
_entity_poly.pdbx_strand_id
1 'polypeptide(L)'
;MNTEEFYYSLCVTICYKNGYTELLRLADIIISKENSGKTGRRLLPFDNTSDLPYVKKISMDKNQANPNELCIWEWYPQQQNPDKQQSYRSRSHKTFYEFIFLNNLDLSNGLTINPLPVWDLFDTLLDGFIVPLQCSKSFLLVINQTETEYICLDIEESSYSCDGNKIKIRENTLLKEYKIPKLDVIDTNEYVPNLGDFKYSIEPAFQRRIIYKRRDIWIDPIATLPLKRFNTHLAGYLEQVGTRLPCRTEDKTVIEAFIKSVTEDVKPNSDLMTFFENYYSQPKEDSLVLILEKYNKLELIFTSYLKRKSTDEIFLKFIVEHLPSLREKYIQILTEGYLDEEKQKILDQLAPLQMQIEKLNNDINEKNALKEELDAKITSLTNSLMELIVQIKESERYRQELDELLNGNRTGLLQELINLKKVLQLSETTYETSPQNTNASVLTLRYGYSLEYEEATEITDLSCMYSLLQDNLPEQGVNTPDLSDLSKFISALYLCHFPLLCVGTSACDVARIISISLNNQLPDTICVPTGYNDYSSLLSTIKSLKSDIVILENVVGYCDEYCYTHLAEDIPEKYIIFLVEYEETLKLLPKGIYAHMGLINCDELFIAQLMNEESPYPGKITCSISLSPNIATRRELFSKISKLTRHSPVSTGYINSRVKVLQTITHEDNIAEVLKTIYTELKSIIGIYGLSEEYRDELLSSPDPIVKNFKMVLGVETE
;
A
#
# COMPACT_ATOMS: atom_id res chain seq x y z
N MET A 1 -88.77 -10.83 -29.84
CA MET A 1 -87.74 -11.26 -28.85
C MET A 1 -86.89 -10.04 -28.59
N ASN A 2 -87.14 -9.33 -27.48
CA ASN A 2 -86.35 -8.18 -27.08
C ASN A 2 -84.98 -8.69 -26.65
N THR A 3 -83.97 -8.43 -27.46
CA THR A 3 -82.57 -8.61 -27.07
C THR A 3 -82.27 -7.54 -26.03
N GLU A 4 -82.34 -7.89 -24.75
CA GLU A 4 -81.77 -7.05 -23.68
C GLU A 4 -80.30 -6.83 -24.02
N GLU A 5 -79.92 -5.56 -24.19
CA GLU A 5 -78.55 -5.18 -24.46
C GLU A 5 -77.78 -5.19 -23.14
N PHE A 6 -76.90 -6.16 -22.98
CA PHE A 6 -76.07 -6.32 -21.80
C PHE A 6 -74.79 -5.48 -21.93
N TYR A 7 -74.52 -4.68 -20.91
CA TYR A 7 -73.30 -3.90 -20.74
C TYR A 7 -72.35 -4.63 -19.80
N TYR A 8 -71.05 -4.50 -20.05
CA TYR A 8 -70.02 -5.05 -19.19
C TYR A 8 -69.12 -3.92 -18.71
N SER A 9 -69.03 -3.75 -17.39
CA SER A 9 -68.20 -2.71 -16.81
C SER A 9 -67.31 -3.27 -15.71
N LEU A 10 -66.07 -2.78 -15.64
CA LEU A 10 -65.23 -2.93 -14.48
C LEU A 10 -65.73 -1.99 -13.39
N CYS A 11 -66.04 -2.54 -12.24
CA CYS A 11 -66.59 -1.79 -11.11
C CYS A 11 -65.86 -2.13 -9.82
N VAL A 12 -65.85 -1.16 -8.91
CA VAL A 12 -65.45 -1.36 -7.51
C VAL A 12 -66.67 -1.27 -6.61
N THR A 13 -66.76 -2.22 -5.68
CA THR A 13 -67.91 -2.33 -4.77
C THR A 13 -67.81 -1.29 -3.65
N ILE A 14 -68.82 -0.44 -3.52
CA ILE A 14 -68.93 0.59 -2.50
C ILE A 14 -69.98 0.15 -1.47
N CYS A 15 -69.63 0.19 -0.18
CA CYS A 15 -70.56 -0.07 0.92
C CYS A 15 -70.71 1.19 1.76
N TYR A 16 -71.94 1.67 1.89
CA TYR A 16 -72.26 2.83 2.72
C TYR A 16 -72.52 2.41 4.18
N LYS A 17 -72.33 3.33 5.12
CA LYS A 17 -72.57 3.13 6.56
C LYS A 17 -74.00 2.66 6.90
N ASN A 18 -74.97 2.98 6.05
CA ASN A 18 -76.36 2.52 6.18
C ASN A 18 -76.59 1.09 5.65
N GLY A 19 -75.53 0.39 5.22
CA GLY A 19 -75.57 -0.98 4.72
C GLY A 19 -76.09 -1.11 3.28
N TYR A 20 -76.24 -0.01 2.55
CA TYR A 20 -76.54 0.01 1.12
C TYR A 20 -75.26 -0.20 0.30
N THR A 21 -75.36 -0.99 -0.77
CA THR A 21 -74.22 -1.37 -1.62
C THR A 21 -74.46 -0.98 -3.06
N GLU A 22 -73.47 -0.36 -3.68
CA GLU A 22 -73.50 0.01 -5.10
C GLU A 22 -72.16 -0.32 -5.75
N LEU A 23 -72.15 -0.33 -7.08
CA LEU A 23 -70.96 -0.52 -7.89
C LEU A 23 -70.56 0.82 -8.50
N LEU A 24 -69.38 1.33 -8.16
CA LEU A 24 -68.81 2.48 -8.85
C LEU A 24 -68.24 2.01 -10.19
N ARG A 25 -68.74 2.57 -11.29
CA ARG A 25 -68.31 2.25 -12.65
C ARG A 25 -66.98 2.91 -12.96
N LEU A 26 -65.98 2.13 -13.37
CA LEU A 26 -64.61 2.58 -13.64
C LEU A 26 -64.26 2.53 -15.13
N ALA A 27 -64.68 1.47 -15.81
CA ALA A 27 -64.41 1.27 -17.24
C ALA A 27 -65.42 0.34 -17.88
N ASP A 28 -65.55 0.42 -19.20
CA ASP A 28 -66.46 -0.39 -20.00
C ASP A 28 -65.72 -1.37 -20.91
N ILE A 29 -66.39 -2.46 -21.24
CA ILE A 29 -65.93 -3.49 -22.17
C ILE A 29 -66.92 -3.57 -23.32
N ILE A 30 -66.51 -3.08 -24.49
CA ILE A 30 -67.33 -3.13 -25.70
C ILE A 30 -67.15 -4.49 -26.36
N ILE A 31 -68.21 -5.29 -26.35
CA ILE A 31 -68.27 -6.61 -27.02
C ILE A 31 -69.09 -6.48 -28.30
N SER A 32 -68.49 -5.96 -29.38
CA SER A 32 -69.12 -6.03 -30.69
C SER A 32 -68.68 -7.28 -31.44
N LYS A 33 -69.61 -7.94 -32.17
CA LYS A 33 -69.29 -9.11 -33.00
C LYS A 33 -68.25 -8.77 -34.09
N GLU A 34 -68.26 -7.54 -34.59
CA GLU A 34 -67.38 -7.05 -35.65
C GLU A 34 -65.95 -6.68 -35.17
N ASN A 35 -65.76 -6.30 -33.90
CA ASN A 35 -64.46 -5.93 -33.31
C ASN A 35 -63.98 -6.89 -32.21
N SER A 36 -64.53 -8.11 -32.18
CA SER A 36 -64.31 -9.14 -31.14
C SER A 36 -62.84 -9.51 -30.88
N GLY A 37 -61.91 -9.10 -31.74
CA GLY A 37 -60.45 -9.21 -31.52
C GLY A 37 -59.72 -7.94 -31.06
N LYS A 38 -60.20 -6.72 -31.37
CA LYS A 38 -59.45 -5.46 -31.16
C LYS A 38 -59.94 -4.61 -29.98
N THR A 39 -61.26 -4.47 -29.78
CA THR A 39 -61.83 -3.60 -28.72
C THR A 39 -62.27 -4.38 -27.49
N GLY A 40 -62.73 -5.64 -27.64
CA GLY A 40 -63.17 -6.48 -26.51
C GLY A 40 -62.05 -6.89 -25.52
N ARG A 41 -60.81 -6.56 -25.87
CA ARG A 41 -59.60 -6.84 -25.08
C ARG A 41 -59.05 -5.59 -24.36
N ARG A 42 -59.75 -4.45 -24.42
CA ARG A 42 -59.41 -3.22 -23.68
C ARG A 42 -60.53 -2.85 -22.71
N LEU A 43 -60.13 -2.25 -21.60
CA LEU A 43 -60.97 -1.52 -20.67
C LEU A 43 -60.96 -0.06 -21.12
N LEU A 44 -62.13 0.45 -21.50
CA LEU A 44 -62.30 1.84 -21.88
C LEU A 44 -62.64 2.64 -20.61
N PRO A 45 -61.77 3.55 -20.16
CA PRO A 45 -62.04 4.38 -18.98
C PRO A 45 -63.41 5.04 -19.07
N PHE A 46 -64.17 5.02 -17.99
CA PHE A 46 -65.50 5.62 -17.98
C PHE A 46 -65.40 7.15 -18.07
N ASP A 47 -65.95 7.72 -19.14
CA ASP A 47 -65.94 9.16 -19.36
C ASP A 47 -67.25 9.64 -20.01
N ASN A 48 -67.29 10.92 -20.40
CA ASN A 48 -68.47 11.52 -21.02
C ASN A 48 -68.80 10.94 -22.42
N THR A 49 -67.93 10.11 -22.98
CA THR A 49 -68.08 9.45 -24.29
C THR A 49 -68.52 7.98 -24.18
N SER A 50 -68.62 7.43 -22.97
CA SER A 50 -69.21 6.10 -22.72
C SER A 50 -70.66 6.04 -23.19
N ASP A 51 -71.14 4.84 -23.58
CA ASP A 51 -72.49 4.61 -24.14
C ASP A 51 -73.64 5.11 -23.24
N LEU A 52 -73.41 5.15 -21.92
CA LEU A 52 -74.36 5.62 -20.91
C LEU A 52 -73.61 6.51 -19.88
N PRO A 53 -73.24 7.75 -20.23
CA PRO A 53 -72.33 8.58 -19.41
C PRO A 53 -72.99 9.12 -18.14
N TYR A 54 -74.32 9.06 -18.06
CA TYR A 54 -75.09 9.45 -16.87
C TYR A 54 -75.12 8.35 -15.79
N VAL A 55 -74.87 7.08 -16.15
CA VAL A 55 -74.85 5.95 -15.21
C VAL A 55 -73.46 5.80 -14.61
N LYS A 56 -73.19 6.58 -13.56
CA LYS A 56 -71.91 6.57 -12.83
C LYS A 56 -71.81 5.45 -11.80
N LYS A 57 -72.97 4.99 -11.30
CA LYS A 57 -73.10 3.96 -10.27
C LYS A 57 -74.16 2.95 -10.73
N ILE A 58 -73.93 1.68 -10.43
CA ILE A 58 -74.80 0.57 -10.82
C ILE A 58 -75.36 -0.07 -9.55
N SER A 59 -76.68 -0.26 -9.50
CA SER A 59 -77.33 -0.95 -8.38
C SER A 59 -76.93 -2.43 -8.30
N MET A 60 -76.74 -2.95 -7.09
CA MET A 60 -76.38 -4.35 -6.82
C MET A 60 -77.13 -4.83 -5.57
N ASP A 61 -77.52 -6.11 -5.54
CA ASP A 61 -78.12 -6.67 -4.33
C ASP A 61 -77.11 -6.77 -3.19
N LYS A 62 -77.61 -6.64 -1.96
CA LYS A 62 -76.79 -6.72 -0.75
C LYS A 62 -76.11 -8.09 -0.65
N ASN A 63 -74.83 -8.09 -0.23
CA ASN A 63 -73.98 -9.28 -0.04
C ASN A 63 -73.53 -10.03 -1.31
N GLN A 64 -73.72 -9.47 -2.51
CA GLN A 64 -73.22 -10.10 -3.74
C GLN A 64 -71.70 -9.95 -3.95
N ALA A 65 -71.08 -8.94 -3.32
CA ALA A 65 -69.65 -8.70 -3.34
C ALA A 65 -69.16 -8.08 -2.03
N ASN A 66 -67.87 -8.26 -1.75
CA ASN A 66 -67.21 -7.68 -0.59
C ASN A 66 -66.97 -6.18 -0.82
N PRO A 67 -67.00 -5.33 0.23
CA PRO A 67 -66.65 -3.91 0.08
C PRO A 67 -65.23 -3.75 -0.46
N ASN A 68 -64.97 -2.81 -1.37
CA ASN A 68 -63.72 -2.62 -2.14
C ASN A 68 -63.35 -3.75 -3.12
N GLU A 69 -64.21 -4.75 -3.33
CA GLU A 69 -63.97 -5.79 -4.34
C GLU A 69 -64.04 -5.20 -5.75
N LEU A 70 -62.99 -5.44 -6.53
CA LEU A 70 -62.84 -5.04 -7.93
C LEU A 70 -63.25 -6.21 -8.84
N CYS A 71 -64.28 -6.03 -9.67
CA CYS A 71 -64.81 -7.09 -10.52
C CYS A 71 -65.45 -6.55 -11.80
N ILE A 72 -65.53 -7.41 -12.82
CA ILE A 72 -66.31 -7.11 -14.03
C ILE A 72 -67.75 -7.56 -13.81
N TRP A 73 -68.67 -6.61 -13.99
CA TRP A 73 -70.11 -6.79 -13.82
C TRP A 73 -70.81 -6.72 -15.17
N GLU A 74 -71.79 -7.60 -15.33
CA GLU A 74 -72.74 -7.58 -16.43
C GLU A 74 -74.01 -6.87 -15.94
N TRP A 75 -74.50 -5.88 -16.66
CA TRP A 75 -75.64 -5.09 -16.22
C TRP A 75 -76.46 -4.53 -17.39
N TYR A 76 -77.71 -4.18 -17.12
CA TYR A 76 -78.58 -3.49 -18.08
C TYR A 76 -79.56 -2.55 -17.35
N PRO A 77 -79.98 -1.45 -17.99
CA PRO A 77 -80.98 -0.55 -17.43
C PRO A 77 -82.37 -1.20 -17.43
N GLN A 78 -83.13 -1.04 -16.33
CA GLN A 78 -84.50 -1.58 -16.26
C GLN A 78 -85.44 -0.79 -17.18
N GLN A 79 -86.24 -1.48 -18.00
CA GLN A 79 -87.16 -0.85 -18.96
C GLN A 79 -88.19 0.13 -18.32
N GLN A 80 -88.54 -0.08 -17.05
CA GLN A 80 -89.52 0.74 -16.32
C GLN A 80 -88.88 1.83 -15.45
N ASN A 81 -87.57 1.75 -15.19
CA ASN A 81 -86.83 2.72 -14.38
C ASN A 81 -85.37 2.76 -14.84
N PRO A 82 -85.03 3.61 -15.83
CA PRO A 82 -83.69 3.64 -16.41
C PRO A 82 -82.59 4.05 -15.40
N ASP A 83 -82.96 4.66 -14.28
CA ASP A 83 -82.06 4.99 -13.17
C ASP A 83 -81.73 3.78 -12.28
N LYS A 84 -82.46 2.67 -12.43
CA LYS A 84 -82.16 1.40 -11.76
C LYS A 84 -81.61 0.39 -12.76
N GLN A 85 -80.52 -0.27 -12.39
CA GLN A 85 -79.89 -1.30 -13.20
C GLN A 85 -80.07 -2.66 -12.52
N GLN A 86 -80.23 -3.71 -13.31
CA GLN A 86 -79.98 -5.06 -12.81
C GLN A 86 -78.54 -5.42 -13.14
N SER A 87 -77.81 -5.93 -12.15
CA SER A 87 -76.42 -6.32 -12.30
C SER A 87 -76.20 -7.74 -11.82
N TYR A 88 -75.31 -8.44 -12.50
CA TYR A 88 -74.88 -9.78 -12.20
C TYR A 88 -73.38 -9.85 -12.29
N ARG A 89 -72.75 -10.53 -11.32
CA ARG A 89 -71.33 -10.80 -11.39
C ARG A 89 -71.05 -11.65 -12.63
N SER A 90 -70.15 -11.20 -13.51
CA SER A 90 -69.85 -11.92 -14.75
C SER A 90 -69.41 -13.35 -14.44
N ARG A 91 -70.16 -14.35 -14.94
CA ARG A 91 -69.80 -15.78 -14.81
C ARG A 91 -68.58 -16.14 -15.65
N SER A 92 -68.38 -15.44 -16.76
CA SER A 92 -67.15 -15.56 -17.55
C SER A 92 -66.00 -14.92 -16.77
N HIS A 93 -64.94 -15.69 -16.50
CA HIS A 93 -63.69 -15.24 -15.87
C HIS A 93 -62.95 -14.28 -16.79
N LYS A 94 -63.54 -13.11 -17.04
CA LYS A 94 -62.95 -12.05 -17.83
C LYS A 94 -61.77 -11.51 -17.03
N THR A 95 -60.57 -11.75 -17.54
CA THR A 95 -59.31 -11.29 -16.94
C THR A 95 -59.14 -9.79 -17.11
N PHE A 96 -58.51 -9.19 -16.10
CA PHE A 96 -57.96 -7.83 -16.09
C PHE A 96 -56.75 -7.85 -15.12
N TYR A 97 -55.82 -6.91 -15.27
CA TYR A 97 -54.64 -6.85 -14.41
C TYR A 97 -54.71 -5.67 -13.45
N GLU A 98 -54.61 -5.96 -12.16
CA GLU A 98 -54.44 -4.96 -11.09
C GLU A 98 -52.94 -4.74 -10.81
N PHE A 99 -52.53 -3.50 -10.55
CA PHE A 99 -51.16 -3.19 -10.19
C PHE A 99 -51.00 -3.26 -8.66
N ILE A 100 -50.09 -4.09 -8.19
CA ILE A 100 -49.74 -4.23 -6.77
C ILE A 100 -48.35 -3.64 -6.55
N PHE A 101 -48.18 -2.78 -5.56
CA PHE A 101 -46.91 -2.11 -5.30
C PHE A 101 -46.21 -2.78 -4.13
N LEU A 102 -44.99 -3.31 -4.35
CA LEU A 102 -44.27 -4.18 -3.42
C LEU A 102 -44.09 -3.58 -2.01
N ASN A 103 -43.89 -2.26 -1.91
CA ASN A 103 -43.64 -1.53 -0.65
C ASN A 103 -44.72 -0.49 -0.30
N ASN A 104 -45.87 -0.50 -0.98
CA ASN A 104 -46.92 0.49 -0.77
C ASN A 104 -48.31 -0.16 -0.82
N LEU A 105 -48.74 -0.68 0.32
CA LEU A 105 -50.01 -1.40 0.50
C LEU A 105 -51.23 -0.48 0.46
N ASP A 106 -51.04 0.81 0.79
CA ASP A 106 -52.10 1.81 0.85
C ASP A 106 -51.77 3.04 -0.02
N LEU A 107 -52.24 2.98 -1.26
CA LEU A 107 -52.04 4.02 -2.26
C LEU A 107 -52.78 5.34 -1.94
N SER A 108 -53.54 5.38 -0.85
CA SER A 108 -54.29 6.57 -0.39
C SER A 108 -53.37 7.73 -0.01
N ASN A 109 -52.13 7.46 0.41
CA ASN A 109 -51.14 8.47 0.81
C ASN A 109 -50.20 8.91 -0.32
N GLY A 110 -50.46 8.47 -1.57
CA GLY A 110 -49.66 8.81 -2.75
C GLY A 110 -48.93 7.61 -3.36
N LEU A 111 -48.40 7.82 -4.57
CA LEU A 111 -47.67 6.82 -5.35
C LEU A 111 -46.16 6.95 -5.10
N THR A 112 -45.73 6.78 -3.85
CA THR A 112 -44.31 6.66 -3.53
C THR A 112 -43.88 5.21 -3.66
N ILE A 113 -42.86 4.96 -4.49
CA ILE A 113 -42.19 3.66 -4.60
C ILE A 113 -40.75 3.89 -4.18
N ASN A 114 -40.33 3.18 -3.13
CA ASN A 114 -38.92 3.01 -2.82
C ASN A 114 -38.52 1.68 -3.47
N PRO A 115 -37.85 1.72 -4.63
CA PRO A 115 -37.44 0.49 -5.30
C PRO A 115 -36.50 -0.27 -4.38
N LEU A 116 -36.78 -1.55 -4.19
CA LEU A 116 -35.81 -2.43 -3.54
C LEU A 116 -34.65 -2.62 -4.50
N PRO A 117 -33.43 -2.69 -3.98
CA PRO A 117 -32.34 -3.24 -4.75
C PRO A 117 -32.68 -4.63 -5.28
N VAL A 118 -32.11 -5.01 -6.44
CA VAL A 118 -32.47 -6.25 -7.15
C VAL A 118 -32.28 -7.50 -6.28
N TRP A 119 -31.27 -7.49 -5.41
CA TRP A 119 -30.96 -8.59 -4.50
C TRP A 119 -32.01 -8.74 -3.39
N ASP A 120 -32.37 -7.64 -2.72
CA ASP A 120 -33.44 -7.64 -1.71
C ASP A 120 -34.79 -7.97 -2.33
N LEU A 121 -35.01 -7.55 -3.57
CA LEU A 121 -36.22 -7.88 -4.33
C LEU A 121 -36.39 -9.39 -4.46
N PHE A 122 -35.39 -10.13 -4.95
CA PHE A 122 -35.54 -11.59 -5.18
C PHE A 122 -35.73 -12.36 -3.88
N ASP A 123 -35.00 -12.01 -2.83
CA ASP A 123 -35.16 -12.63 -1.52
C ASP A 123 -36.53 -12.27 -0.93
N THR A 124 -37.01 -11.03 -1.08
CA THR A 124 -38.35 -10.61 -0.67
C THR A 124 -39.46 -11.37 -1.42
N LEU A 125 -39.28 -11.63 -2.72
CA LEU A 125 -40.25 -12.40 -3.51
C LEU A 125 -40.33 -13.87 -3.07
N LEU A 126 -39.21 -14.47 -2.66
CA LEU A 126 -39.11 -15.85 -2.18
C LEU A 126 -39.56 -16.00 -0.71
N ASP A 127 -39.12 -15.11 0.17
CA ASP A 127 -39.48 -15.09 1.58
C ASP A 127 -40.92 -14.59 1.80
N GLY A 128 -41.44 -13.87 0.82
CA GLY A 128 -42.81 -13.47 0.62
C GLY A 128 -43.08 -12.01 0.96
N PHE A 129 -43.96 -11.40 0.16
CA PHE A 129 -44.36 -10.00 0.28
C PHE A 129 -45.85 -9.89 0.60
N ILE A 130 -46.24 -8.75 1.15
CA ILE A 130 -47.62 -8.49 1.56
C ILE A 130 -48.38 -7.87 0.38
N VAL A 131 -49.63 -8.26 0.20
CA VAL A 131 -50.57 -7.69 -0.78
C VAL A 131 -51.86 -7.21 -0.09
N PRO A 132 -52.68 -6.36 -0.75
CA PRO A 132 -54.01 -6.05 -0.23
C PRO A 132 -54.85 -7.31 -0.06
N LEU A 133 -55.64 -7.37 1.03
CA LEU A 133 -56.52 -8.50 1.38
C LEU A 133 -57.51 -8.90 0.28
N GLN A 134 -57.84 -7.97 -0.63
CA GLN A 134 -58.79 -8.14 -1.73
C GLN A 134 -58.12 -7.86 -3.07
N CYS A 135 -56.96 -8.47 -3.31
CA CYS A 135 -56.28 -8.39 -4.61
C CYS A 135 -56.98 -9.25 -5.66
N SER A 136 -56.95 -8.76 -6.89
CA SER A 136 -57.40 -9.51 -8.07
C SER A 136 -56.50 -10.72 -8.32
N LYS A 137 -57.08 -11.82 -8.83
CA LYS A 137 -56.31 -13.05 -9.15
C LYS A 137 -55.20 -12.82 -10.19
N SER A 138 -55.42 -11.88 -11.09
CA SER A 138 -54.43 -11.47 -12.09
C SER A 138 -53.91 -10.10 -11.70
N PHE A 139 -52.63 -10.03 -11.36
CA PHE A 139 -52.00 -8.79 -10.97
C PHE A 139 -50.61 -8.66 -11.58
N LEU A 140 -50.15 -7.42 -11.67
CA LEU A 140 -48.81 -7.05 -12.07
C LEU A 140 -48.12 -6.41 -10.87
N LEU A 141 -47.02 -7.00 -10.44
CA LEU A 141 -46.27 -6.51 -9.30
C LEU A 141 -45.34 -5.37 -9.74
N VAL A 142 -45.67 -4.15 -9.34
CA VAL A 142 -44.86 -2.96 -9.58
C VAL A 142 -43.68 -2.96 -8.62
N ILE A 143 -42.49 -3.01 -9.19
CA ILE A 143 -41.22 -3.04 -8.46
C ILE A 143 -40.49 -1.69 -8.51
N ASN A 144 -40.75 -0.90 -9.56
CA ASN A 144 -40.16 0.42 -9.75
C ASN A 144 -41.04 1.29 -10.68
N GLN A 145 -40.81 2.60 -10.70
CA GLN A 145 -41.49 3.53 -11.62
C GLN A 145 -40.54 4.64 -12.07
N THR A 146 -40.71 5.09 -13.30
CA THR A 146 -40.08 6.29 -13.85
C THR A 146 -41.08 7.45 -13.83
N GLU A 147 -40.75 8.59 -14.44
CA GLU A 147 -41.73 9.68 -14.59
C GLU A 147 -42.92 9.24 -15.46
N THR A 148 -42.68 8.45 -16.50
CA THR A 148 -43.65 8.11 -17.56
C THR A 148 -44.15 6.67 -17.54
N GLU A 149 -43.47 5.75 -16.86
CA GLU A 149 -43.72 4.30 -16.94
C GLU A 149 -43.68 3.60 -15.57
N TYR A 150 -44.36 2.46 -15.47
CA TYR A 150 -44.26 1.49 -14.38
C TYR A 150 -43.44 0.29 -14.86
N ILE A 151 -42.56 -0.21 -13.98
CA ILE A 151 -41.80 -1.45 -14.21
C ILE A 151 -42.46 -2.55 -13.36
N CYS A 152 -42.99 -3.56 -14.05
CA CYS A 152 -43.85 -4.57 -13.45
C CYS A 152 -43.36 -5.99 -13.73
N LEU A 153 -43.61 -6.89 -12.79
CA LEU A 153 -43.43 -8.33 -12.93
C LEU A 153 -44.79 -9.02 -13.06
N ASP A 154 -44.94 -9.84 -14.09
CA ASP A 154 -46.08 -10.75 -14.24
C ASP A 154 -45.76 -12.09 -13.56
N ILE A 155 -46.68 -12.51 -12.70
CA ILE A 155 -46.53 -13.70 -11.87
C ILE A 155 -47.78 -14.54 -12.08
N GLU A 156 -47.62 -15.70 -12.70
CA GLU A 156 -48.72 -16.63 -12.96
C GLU A 156 -49.28 -17.20 -11.65
N GLU A 157 -50.60 -17.37 -11.56
CA GLU A 157 -51.31 -17.88 -10.36
C GLU A 157 -50.77 -19.25 -9.91
N SER A 158 -50.30 -20.08 -10.84
CA SER A 158 -49.68 -21.38 -10.55
C SER A 158 -48.32 -21.29 -9.85
N SER A 159 -47.69 -20.11 -9.88
CA SER A 159 -46.29 -19.91 -9.53
C SER A 159 -46.09 -19.29 -8.14
N TYR A 160 -47.18 -18.94 -7.45
CA TYR A 160 -47.13 -18.43 -6.07
C TYR A 160 -48.09 -19.17 -5.13
N SER A 161 -47.83 -19.07 -3.84
CA SER A 161 -48.71 -19.52 -2.77
C SER A 161 -49.13 -18.34 -1.89
N CYS A 162 -50.41 -18.29 -1.52
CA CYS A 162 -50.94 -17.29 -0.60
C CYS A 162 -51.11 -17.87 0.80
N ASP A 163 -50.54 -17.20 1.79
CA ASP A 163 -50.81 -17.42 3.21
C ASP A 163 -51.39 -16.13 3.79
N GLY A 164 -52.73 -16.06 3.87
CA GLY A 164 -53.44 -14.82 4.17
C GLY A 164 -53.19 -13.75 3.10
N ASN A 165 -52.61 -12.63 3.51
CA ASN A 165 -52.22 -11.53 2.61
C ASN A 165 -50.74 -11.57 2.22
N LYS A 166 -50.00 -12.64 2.56
CA LYS A 166 -48.61 -12.83 2.18
C LYS A 166 -48.50 -13.76 0.97
N ILE A 167 -47.93 -13.26 -0.12
CA ILE A 167 -47.65 -14.03 -1.34
C ILE A 167 -46.18 -14.45 -1.32
N LYS A 168 -45.93 -15.75 -1.52
CA LYS A 168 -44.59 -16.33 -1.74
C LYS A 168 -44.50 -16.91 -3.13
N ILE A 169 -43.48 -16.52 -3.89
CA ILE A 169 -43.23 -17.07 -5.22
C ILE A 169 -42.35 -18.31 -5.09
N ARG A 170 -42.62 -19.34 -5.89
CA ARG A 170 -41.79 -20.54 -5.92
C ARG A 170 -40.44 -20.25 -6.55
N GLU A 171 -39.38 -20.82 -5.99
CA GLU A 171 -38.06 -20.76 -6.57
C GLU A 171 -38.03 -21.40 -7.97
N ASN A 172 -37.21 -20.84 -8.86
CA ASN A 172 -37.10 -21.12 -10.29
C ASN A 172 -38.31 -20.71 -11.15
N THR A 173 -39.24 -19.93 -10.60
CA THR A 173 -40.31 -19.30 -11.41
C THR A 173 -39.71 -18.33 -12.43
N LEU A 174 -40.17 -18.40 -13.67
CA LEU A 174 -39.80 -17.46 -14.72
C LEU A 174 -40.64 -16.18 -14.60
N LEU A 175 -40.04 -15.12 -14.08
CA LEU A 175 -40.64 -13.81 -13.94
C LEU A 175 -40.54 -13.04 -15.25
N LYS A 176 -41.65 -12.54 -15.76
CA LYS A 176 -41.70 -11.72 -16.99
C LYS A 176 -41.76 -10.24 -16.62
N GLU A 177 -40.78 -9.45 -17.05
CA GLU A 177 -40.70 -8.02 -16.80
C GLU A 177 -41.37 -7.23 -17.93
N TYR A 178 -42.19 -6.24 -17.58
CA TYR A 178 -42.85 -5.34 -18.52
C TYR A 178 -42.66 -3.88 -18.10
N LYS A 179 -42.52 -3.00 -19.10
CA LYS A 179 -42.68 -1.54 -18.93
C LYS A 179 -44.06 -1.15 -19.42
N ILE A 180 -44.84 -0.54 -18.54
CA ILE A 180 -46.19 -0.12 -18.84
C ILE A 180 -46.28 1.40 -18.70
N PRO A 181 -46.63 2.13 -19.77
CA PRO A 181 -46.84 3.57 -19.69
C PRO A 181 -47.91 3.94 -18.65
N LYS A 182 -47.68 4.99 -17.86
CA LYS A 182 -48.68 5.51 -16.91
C LYS A 182 -49.98 5.97 -17.59
N LEU A 183 -49.91 6.31 -18.87
CA LEU A 183 -51.10 6.62 -19.68
C LEU A 183 -51.97 5.39 -19.97
N ASP A 184 -51.42 4.18 -19.87
CA ASP A 184 -52.09 2.91 -20.13
C ASP A 184 -52.71 2.28 -18.86
N VAL A 185 -52.84 3.06 -17.77
CA VAL A 185 -53.50 2.62 -16.53
C VAL A 185 -54.73 3.47 -16.17
N ILE A 186 -55.63 2.90 -15.37
CA ILE A 186 -56.81 3.54 -14.79
C ILE A 186 -56.54 3.68 -13.29
N ASP A 187 -56.61 4.91 -12.79
CA ASP A 187 -56.50 5.19 -11.36
C ASP A 187 -57.89 5.39 -10.77
N THR A 188 -58.30 4.54 -9.83
CA THR A 188 -59.64 4.63 -9.25
C THR A 188 -59.88 5.92 -8.46
N ASN A 189 -58.82 6.63 -8.05
CA ASN A 189 -58.94 7.93 -7.40
C ASN A 189 -59.58 8.99 -8.30
N GLU A 190 -59.40 8.89 -9.63
CA GLU A 190 -60.01 9.80 -10.61
C GLU A 190 -61.55 9.72 -10.62
N TYR A 191 -62.10 8.61 -10.13
CA TYR A 191 -63.53 8.31 -10.12
C TYR A 191 -64.19 8.56 -8.76
N VAL A 192 -63.41 8.84 -7.72
CA VAL A 192 -63.94 9.22 -6.39
C VAL A 192 -64.91 10.43 -6.47
N PRO A 193 -64.68 11.47 -7.30
CA PRO A 193 -65.65 12.55 -7.48
C PRO A 193 -67.04 12.10 -7.94
N ASN A 194 -67.15 10.95 -8.63
CA ASN A 194 -68.44 10.41 -9.06
C ASN A 194 -69.32 9.92 -7.89
N LEU A 195 -68.75 9.78 -6.69
CA LEU A 195 -69.48 9.43 -5.47
C LEU A 195 -70.17 10.65 -4.82
N GLY A 196 -69.84 11.87 -5.26
CA GLY A 196 -70.38 13.12 -4.69
C GLY A 196 -70.09 13.25 -3.20
N ASP A 197 -71.04 13.82 -2.45
CA ASP A 197 -70.94 14.04 -1.00
C ASP A 197 -70.92 12.74 -0.18
N PHE A 198 -71.35 11.62 -0.78
CA PHE A 198 -71.46 10.33 -0.10
C PHE A 198 -70.11 9.65 0.14
N LYS A 199 -68.99 10.19 -0.38
CA LYS A 199 -67.64 9.64 -0.19
C LYS A 199 -67.23 9.52 1.28
N TYR A 200 -67.74 10.39 2.16
CA TYR A 200 -67.46 10.37 3.61
C TYR A 200 -68.32 9.35 4.39
N SER A 201 -69.30 8.74 3.72
CA SER A 201 -70.25 7.80 4.31
C SER A 201 -69.94 6.34 3.94
N ILE A 202 -68.77 6.06 3.38
CA ILE A 202 -68.34 4.73 2.94
C ILE A 202 -67.60 4.02 4.09
N GLU A 203 -67.93 2.75 4.32
CA GLU A 203 -67.28 1.91 5.34
C GLU A 203 -67.16 0.46 4.83
N PRO A 204 -65.93 -0.10 4.76
CA PRO A 204 -64.61 0.50 5.00
C PRO A 204 -64.27 1.61 3.99
N ALA A 205 -63.28 2.46 4.32
CA ALA A 205 -62.84 3.55 3.44
C ALA A 205 -62.50 3.05 2.02
N PHE A 206 -62.77 3.90 1.02
CA PHE A 206 -62.48 3.58 -0.37
C PHE A 206 -60.98 3.37 -0.59
N GLN A 207 -60.59 2.22 -1.13
CA GLN A 207 -59.19 1.90 -1.38
C GLN A 207 -58.80 2.26 -2.81
N ARG A 208 -57.83 3.17 -2.99
CA ARG A 208 -57.27 3.51 -4.30
C ARG A 208 -56.60 2.29 -4.94
N ARG A 209 -56.88 2.04 -6.22
CA ARG A 209 -56.36 0.94 -7.04
C ARG A 209 -55.87 1.48 -8.38
N ILE A 210 -54.87 0.82 -8.95
CA ILE A 210 -54.37 1.10 -10.30
C ILE A 210 -54.60 -0.14 -11.16
N ILE A 211 -55.20 0.04 -12.34
CA ILE A 211 -55.65 -1.06 -13.20
C ILE A 211 -55.08 -0.89 -14.61
N TYR A 212 -54.61 -1.97 -15.22
CA TYR A 212 -54.14 -1.93 -16.60
C TYR A 212 -55.31 -1.77 -17.59
N LYS A 213 -55.22 -0.81 -18.53
CA LYS A 213 -56.28 -0.61 -19.53
C LYS A 213 -56.45 -1.79 -20.49
N ARG A 214 -55.49 -2.71 -20.59
CA ARG A 214 -55.60 -3.88 -21.46
C ARG A 214 -55.87 -5.13 -20.64
N ARG A 215 -56.70 -6.02 -21.21
CA ARG A 215 -57.11 -7.27 -20.56
C ARG A 215 -56.11 -8.40 -20.77
N ASP A 216 -55.25 -8.26 -21.76
CA ASP A 216 -54.13 -9.14 -22.08
C ASP A 216 -52.86 -8.29 -22.22
N ILE A 217 -51.71 -8.85 -21.86
CA ILE A 217 -50.39 -8.22 -22.06
C ILE A 217 -49.91 -8.59 -23.46
N TRP A 218 -49.83 -7.62 -24.39
CA TRP A 218 -49.39 -7.84 -25.79
C TRP A 218 -48.00 -7.29 -26.09
N ILE A 219 -47.37 -6.70 -25.09
CA ILE A 219 -46.00 -6.23 -25.21
C ILE A 219 -45.15 -7.46 -24.92
N ASP A 220 -44.14 -7.73 -25.74
CA ASP A 220 -43.19 -8.79 -25.42
C ASP A 220 -42.50 -8.44 -24.10
N PRO A 221 -42.28 -9.43 -23.20
CA PRO A 221 -41.58 -9.16 -21.96
C PRO A 221 -40.18 -8.66 -22.28
N ILE A 222 -39.78 -7.62 -21.56
CA ILE A 222 -38.46 -6.99 -21.74
C ILE A 222 -37.36 -7.96 -21.32
N ALA A 223 -37.64 -8.77 -20.30
CA ALA A 223 -36.93 -10.01 -20.05
C ALA A 223 -37.80 -11.04 -19.38
N THR A 224 -37.31 -12.28 -19.43
CA THR A 224 -37.75 -13.37 -18.59
C THR A 224 -36.60 -13.80 -17.69
N LEU A 225 -36.82 -13.78 -16.38
CA LEU A 225 -35.78 -14.00 -15.37
C LEU A 225 -36.16 -15.17 -14.46
N PRO A 226 -35.31 -16.19 -14.28
CA PRO A 226 -35.55 -17.23 -13.29
C PRO A 226 -35.33 -16.67 -11.88
N LEU A 227 -36.36 -16.73 -11.05
CA LEU A 227 -36.30 -16.33 -9.65
C LEU A 227 -35.46 -17.35 -8.86
N LYS A 228 -34.26 -16.96 -8.44
CA LYS A 228 -33.44 -17.69 -7.48
C LYS A 228 -32.95 -16.72 -6.43
N ARG A 229 -32.58 -17.23 -5.25
CA ARG A 229 -31.88 -16.41 -4.25
C ARG A 229 -30.65 -15.78 -4.87
N PHE A 230 -30.34 -14.55 -4.47
CA PHE A 230 -29.18 -13.83 -5.01
C PHE A 230 -27.89 -14.64 -4.86
N ASN A 231 -27.68 -15.25 -3.69
CA ASN A 231 -26.52 -16.11 -3.43
C ASN A 231 -26.41 -17.29 -4.41
N THR A 232 -27.53 -17.85 -4.86
CA THR A 232 -27.53 -18.96 -5.83
C THR A 232 -27.19 -18.48 -7.24
N HIS A 233 -27.60 -17.27 -7.62
CA HIS A 233 -27.18 -16.65 -8.89
C HIS A 233 -25.69 -16.28 -8.87
N LEU A 234 -25.21 -15.71 -7.76
CA LEU A 234 -23.80 -15.41 -7.55
C LEU A 234 -22.94 -16.68 -7.56
N ALA A 235 -23.39 -17.75 -6.88
CA ALA A 235 -22.75 -19.07 -6.89
C ALA A 235 -22.60 -19.59 -8.32
N GLY A 236 -23.70 -19.67 -9.06
CA GLY A 236 -23.70 -20.21 -10.43
C GLY A 236 -22.85 -19.38 -11.38
N TYR A 237 -22.82 -18.05 -11.20
CA TYR A 237 -21.93 -17.17 -11.96
C TYR A 237 -20.45 -17.44 -11.62
N LEU A 238 -20.09 -17.50 -10.34
CA LEU A 238 -18.71 -17.76 -9.92
C LEU A 238 -18.24 -19.17 -10.32
N GLU A 239 -19.12 -20.17 -10.30
CA GLU A 239 -18.83 -21.52 -10.81
C GLU A 239 -18.59 -21.51 -12.32
N GLN A 240 -19.37 -20.76 -13.09
CA GLN A 240 -19.15 -20.60 -14.53
C GLN A 240 -17.84 -19.87 -14.85
N VAL A 241 -17.44 -18.89 -14.05
CA VAL A 241 -16.14 -18.22 -14.18
C VAL A 241 -15.02 -19.18 -13.79
N GLY A 242 -15.16 -19.92 -12.69
CA GLY A 242 -14.19 -20.91 -12.22
C GLY A 242 -13.95 -22.04 -13.22
N THR A 243 -14.97 -22.48 -13.93
CA THR A 243 -14.84 -23.52 -14.98
C THR A 243 -14.18 -23.03 -16.27
N ARG A 244 -14.13 -21.72 -16.51
CA ARG A 244 -13.47 -21.11 -17.69
C ARG A 244 -12.00 -20.76 -17.43
N LEU A 245 -11.54 -20.84 -16.19
CA LEU A 245 -10.17 -20.58 -15.78
C LEU A 245 -9.27 -21.81 -16.02
N PRO A 246 -8.10 -21.67 -16.66
CA PRO A 246 -7.12 -22.75 -16.79
C PRO A 246 -6.38 -22.91 -15.45
N CYS A 247 -6.95 -23.68 -14.52
CA CYS A 247 -6.40 -23.89 -13.17
C CYS A 247 -5.98 -25.35 -12.95
N ARG A 248 -4.95 -25.57 -12.10
CA ARG A 248 -4.56 -26.92 -11.64
C ARG A 248 -5.62 -27.46 -10.67
N THR A 249 -5.62 -28.78 -10.43
CA THR A 249 -6.63 -29.46 -9.60
C THR A 249 -6.72 -28.91 -8.17
N GLU A 250 -5.59 -28.46 -7.61
CA GLU A 250 -5.49 -27.88 -6.27
C GLU A 250 -6.14 -26.47 -6.20
N ASP A 251 -5.86 -25.61 -7.17
CA ASP A 251 -6.48 -24.26 -7.28
C ASP A 251 -8.00 -24.35 -7.42
N LYS A 252 -8.49 -25.39 -8.11
CA LYS A 252 -9.92 -25.63 -8.28
C LYS A 252 -10.62 -25.90 -6.95
N THR A 253 -9.97 -26.64 -6.04
CA THR A 253 -10.53 -26.89 -4.69
C THR A 253 -10.57 -25.63 -3.82
N VAL A 254 -9.64 -24.70 -4.01
CA VAL A 254 -9.63 -23.41 -3.32
C VAL A 254 -10.73 -22.50 -3.86
N ILE A 255 -10.92 -22.46 -5.18
CA ILE A 255 -12.00 -21.71 -5.83
C ILE A 255 -13.37 -22.28 -5.42
N GLU A 256 -13.54 -23.61 -5.40
CA GLU A 256 -14.77 -24.26 -4.96
C GLU A 256 -15.05 -24.00 -3.47
N ALA A 257 -14.02 -24.02 -2.61
CA ALA A 257 -14.15 -23.66 -1.20
C ALA A 257 -14.50 -22.17 -0.99
N PHE A 258 -13.96 -21.28 -1.82
CA PHE A 258 -14.28 -19.84 -1.81
C PHE A 258 -15.72 -19.57 -2.25
N ILE A 259 -16.16 -20.17 -3.36
CA ILE A 259 -17.55 -20.08 -3.83
C ILE A 259 -18.49 -20.57 -2.73
N LYS A 260 -18.15 -21.69 -2.09
CA LYS A 260 -18.91 -22.23 -0.97
C LYS A 260 -18.96 -21.27 0.22
N SER A 261 -17.84 -20.65 0.64
CA SER A 261 -17.86 -19.72 1.79
C SER A 261 -18.62 -18.42 1.49
N VAL A 262 -18.51 -17.87 0.28
CA VAL A 262 -19.24 -16.66 -0.13
C VAL A 262 -20.75 -16.93 -0.22
N THR A 263 -21.15 -18.17 -0.52
CA THR A 263 -22.56 -18.53 -0.69
C THR A 263 -23.24 -19.03 0.58
N GLU A 264 -22.49 -19.64 1.51
CA GLU A 264 -22.99 -20.17 2.79
C GLU A 264 -22.97 -19.15 3.93
N ASP A 265 -21.95 -18.28 4.03
CA ASP A 265 -21.73 -17.43 5.22
C ASP A 265 -21.91 -15.92 5.00
N VAL A 266 -21.95 -15.45 3.75
CA VAL A 266 -21.97 -14.00 3.46
C VAL A 266 -23.39 -13.57 3.09
N LYS A 267 -24.11 -12.97 4.06
CA LYS A 267 -24.99 -11.85 3.70
C LYS A 267 -24.09 -10.83 3.02
N PRO A 268 -24.36 -10.39 1.79
CA PRO A 268 -23.51 -9.41 1.11
C PRO A 268 -23.22 -8.26 2.07
N ASN A 269 -21.97 -8.17 2.54
CA ASN A 269 -21.58 -7.13 3.49
C ASN A 269 -21.82 -5.76 2.80
N SER A 270 -22.16 -4.72 3.58
CA SER A 270 -22.35 -3.36 3.08
C SER A 270 -21.22 -2.93 2.16
N ASP A 271 -20.00 -3.43 2.37
CA ASP A 271 -18.82 -3.08 1.57
C ASP A 271 -18.80 -3.73 0.18
N LEU A 272 -19.25 -4.99 0.05
CA LEU A 272 -19.46 -5.63 -1.26
C LEU A 272 -20.56 -4.89 -2.03
N MET A 273 -21.59 -4.44 -1.30
CA MET A 273 -22.71 -3.68 -1.85
C MET A 273 -22.31 -2.26 -2.24
N THR A 274 -21.48 -1.61 -1.42
CA THR A 274 -20.90 -0.29 -1.68
C THR A 274 -19.93 -0.36 -2.86
N PHE A 275 -19.21 -1.46 -3.04
CA PHE A 275 -18.38 -1.70 -4.21
C PHE A 275 -19.21 -1.79 -5.49
N PHE A 276 -20.30 -2.56 -5.48
CA PHE A 276 -21.22 -2.59 -6.61
C PHE A 276 -21.87 -1.22 -6.84
N GLU A 277 -22.40 -0.57 -5.81
CA GLU A 277 -23.04 0.76 -5.90
C GLU A 277 -22.09 1.86 -6.41
N ASN A 278 -20.83 1.89 -5.94
CA ASN A 278 -19.83 2.86 -6.40
C ASN A 278 -19.41 2.59 -7.86
N TYR A 279 -19.35 1.33 -8.29
CA TYR A 279 -19.00 1.00 -9.68
C TYR A 279 -20.16 1.25 -10.66
N TYR A 280 -21.41 1.13 -10.19
CA TYR A 280 -22.63 1.43 -10.96
C TYR A 280 -23.10 2.88 -10.83
N SER A 281 -22.25 3.80 -10.35
CA SER A 281 -22.58 5.21 -10.18
C SER A 281 -22.66 5.99 -11.51
N GLN A 282 -23.56 5.58 -12.41
CA GLN A 282 -24.14 6.38 -13.49
C GLN A 282 -25.58 5.90 -13.80
N PRO A 283 -26.43 6.81 -14.30
CA PRO A 283 -27.69 7.25 -13.69
C PRO A 283 -28.74 6.13 -13.57
N LYS A 284 -29.75 6.34 -12.71
CA LYS A 284 -31.01 5.55 -12.60
C LYS A 284 -31.38 4.88 -13.93
N GLU A 285 -30.98 3.62 -14.11
CA GLU A 285 -31.15 2.92 -15.39
C GLU A 285 -32.45 2.11 -15.36
N ASP A 286 -33.25 2.29 -16.42
CA ASP A 286 -34.67 1.93 -16.47
C ASP A 286 -34.97 0.44 -16.71
N SER A 287 -34.06 -0.52 -16.48
CA SER A 287 -34.36 -1.94 -16.73
C SER A 287 -33.49 -2.91 -15.93
N LEU A 288 -34.11 -3.90 -15.27
CA LEU A 288 -33.40 -4.98 -14.57
C LEU A 288 -32.54 -5.82 -15.52
N VAL A 289 -32.94 -5.89 -16.79
CA VAL A 289 -32.25 -6.62 -17.86
C VAL A 289 -30.90 -6.03 -18.17
N LEU A 290 -30.78 -4.70 -18.24
CA LEU A 290 -29.49 -4.04 -18.48
C LEU A 290 -28.54 -4.23 -17.29
N ILE A 291 -29.07 -4.29 -16.07
CA ILE A 291 -28.30 -4.60 -14.86
C ILE A 291 -27.78 -6.06 -14.94
N LEU A 292 -28.62 -7.02 -15.33
CA LEU A 292 -28.25 -8.44 -15.46
C LEU A 292 -27.44 -8.77 -16.74
N GLU A 293 -27.61 -8.04 -17.84
CA GLU A 293 -26.73 -8.15 -19.02
C GLU A 293 -25.36 -7.52 -18.75
N LYS A 294 -25.29 -6.49 -17.89
CA LYS A 294 -24.02 -6.00 -17.34
C LYS A 294 -23.35 -7.05 -16.45
N TYR A 295 -24.09 -7.99 -15.84
CA TYR A 295 -23.49 -9.18 -15.20
C TYR A 295 -22.87 -10.15 -16.23
N ASN A 296 -23.44 -10.33 -17.42
CA ASN A 296 -22.74 -11.03 -18.49
C ASN A 296 -21.52 -10.24 -19.01
N LYS A 297 -21.52 -8.89 -18.89
CA LYS A 297 -20.32 -8.07 -19.14
C LYS A 297 -19.32 -8.09 -17.98
N LEU A 298 -19.72 -8.51 -16.77
CA LEU A 298 -18.76 -8.88 -15.73
C LEU A 298 -17.91 -10.04 -16.23
N GLU A 299 -18.35 -10.89 -17.16
CA GLU A 299 -17.49 -11.87 -17.81
C GLU A 299 -16.33 -11.17 -18.56
N LEU A 300 -16.58 -10.12 -19.34
CA LEU A 300 -15.53 -9.35 -20.00
C LEU A 300 -14.64 -8.60 -19.01
N ILE A 301 -15.22 -8.12 -17.90
CA ILE A 301 -14.47 -7.47 -16.83
C ILE A 301 -13.59 -8.50 -16.12
N PHE A 302 -14.12 -9.59 -15.57
CA PHE A 302 -13.40 -10.75 -15.01
C PHE A 302 -12.39 -11.33 -16.01
N THR A 303 -12.70 -11.44 -17.30
CA THR A 303 -11.75 -11.92 -18.33
C THR A 303 -10.66 -10.87 -18.63
N SER A 304 -10.93 -9.58 -18.50
CA SER A 304 -9.93 -8.51 -18.56
C SER A 304 -9.14 -8.36 -17.25
N TYR A 305 -9.75 -8.73 -16.12
CA TYR A 305 -9.23 -8.78 -14.76
C TYR A 305 -8.21 -9.91 -14.63
N LEU A 306 -8.59 -11.11 -15.08
CA LEU A 306 -7.75 -12.32 -15.14
C LEU A 306 -6.65 -12.24 -16.21
N LYS A 307 -6.66 -11.22 -17.08
CA LYS A 307 -5.63 -10.98 -18.11
C LYS A 307 -4.68 -9.82 -17.78
N ARG A 308 -4.90 -9.05 -16.71
CA ARG A 308 -4.05 -7.89 -16.34
C ARG A 308 -3.46 -8.07 -14.94
N LYS A 309 -2.14 -8.30 -14.89
CA LYS A 309 -1.29 -8.51 -13.69
C LYS A 309 -1.28 -7.39 -12.62
N SER A 310 -2.02 -6.29 -12.79
CA SER A 310 -1.89 -5.09 -11.93
C SER A 310 -3.10 -4.82 -11.03
N THR A 311 -4.17 -5.62 -11.13
CA THR A 311 -5.39 -5.49 -10.29
C THR A 311 -5.58 -6.64 -9.30
N ASP A 312 -4.66 -7.60 -9.29
CA ASP A 312 -4.66 -8.76 -8.40
C ASP A 312 -4.60 -8.32 -6.92
N GLU A 313 -3.80 -7.31 -6.60
CA GLU A 313 -3.65 -6.81 -5.23
C GLU A 313 -4.92 -6.19 -4.65
N ILE A 314 -5.71 -5.43 -5.42
CA ILE A 314 -6.86 -4.70 -4.85
C ILE A 314 -8.01 -5.66 -4.53
N PHE A 315 -8.24 -6.66 -5.39
CA PHE A 315 -9.27 -7.67 -5.17
C PHE A 315 -8.84 -8.73 -4.15
N LEU A 316 -7.57 -9.19 -4.19
CA LEU A 316 -7.03 -10.07 -3.15
C LEU A 316 -6.99 -9.35 -1.80
N LYS A 317 -6.63 -8.07 -1.76
CA LYS A 317 -6.67 -7.25 -0.54
C LYS A 317 -8.10 -7.09 -0.03
N PHE A 318 -9.07 -6.80 -0.90
CA PHE A 318 -10.48 -6.74 -0.50
C PHE A 318 -10.97 -8.08 0.08
N ILE A 319 -10.65 -9.20 -0.58
CA ILE A 319 -11.03 -10.55 -0.12
C ILE A 319 -10.32 -10.90 1.20
N VAL A 320 -9.01 -10.65 1.32
CA VAL A 320 -8.21 -10.97 2.53
C VAL A 320 -8.57 -10.04 3.69
N GLU A 321 -8.90 -8.78 3.45
CA GLU A 321 -9.28 -7.85 4.52
C GLU A 321 -10.69 -8.12 5.07
N HIS A 322 -11.61 -8.64 4.25
CA HIS A 322 -13.04 -8.71 4.60
C HIS A 322 -13.58 -10.15 4.77
N LEU A 323 -12.79 -11.20 4.53
CA LEU A 323 -13.11 -12.61 4.85
C LEU A 323 -12.06 -13.20 5.81
N PRO A 324 -12.29 -13.17 7.14
CA PRO A 324 -11.32 -13.59 8.16
C PRO A 324 -10.83 -15.03 8.02
N SER A 325 -11.70 -15.96 7.62
CA SER A 325 -11.35 -17.37 7.42
C SER A 325 -10.40 -17.59 6.25
N LEU A 326 -10.50 -16.75 5.21
CA LEU A 326 -9.63 -16.80 4.04
C LEU A 326 -8.31 -16.09 4.32
N ARG A 327 -8.34 -15.02 5.13
CA ARG A 327 -7.13 -14.39 5.70
C ARG A 327 -6.32 -15.37 6.52
N GLU A 328 -6.96 -16.09 7.44
CA GLU A 328 -6.27 -17.10 8.27
C GLU A 328 -5.66 -18.19 7.41
N LYS A 329 -6.40 -18.71 6.42
CA LYS A 329 -5.93 -19.79 5.55
C LYS A 329 -4.85 -19.32 4.56
N TYR A 330 -4.95 -18.09 4.04
CA TYR A 330 -3.95 -17.48 3.16
C TYR A 330 -2.66 -17.15 3.94
N ILE A 331 -2.79 -16.60 5.15
CA ILE A 331 -1.66 -16.44 6.07
C ILE A 331 -1.06 -17.79 6.38
N GLN A 332 -1.85 -18.83 6.65
CA GLN A 332 -1.34 -20.17 6.95
C GLN A 332 -0.58 -20.78 5.75
N ILE A 333 -1.09 -20.65 4.52
CA ILE A 333 -0.41 -21.09 3.30
C ILE A 333 0.87 -20.28 3.03
N LEU A 334 0.84 -18.96 3.22
CA LEU A 334 2.03 -18.11 3.11
C LEU A 334 3.06 -18.46 4.18
N THR A 335 2.61 -18.73 5.41
CA THR A 335 3.50 -19.05 6.52
C THR A 335 4.13 -20.42 6.30
N GLU A 336 3.37 -21.43 5.87
CA GLU A 336 3.87 -22.77 5.55
C GLU A 336 4.79 -22.74 4.32
N GLY A 337 4.38 -22.08 3.23
CA GLY A 337 5.19 -21.97 2.00
C GLY A 337 6.48 -21.18 2.20
N TYR A 338 6.43 -20.05 2.92
CA TYR A 338 7.62 -19.24 3.21
C TYR A 338 8.54 -19.94 4.22
N LEU A 339 7.99 -20.65 5.21
CA LEU A 339 8.79 -21.46 6.15
C LEU A 339 9.49 -22.61 5.42
N ASP A 340 8.84 -23.28 4.49
CA ASP A 340 9.47 -24.39 3.75
C ASP A 340 10.52 -23.89 2.76
N GLU A 341 10.31 -22.77 2.07
CA GLU A 341 11.31 -22.15 1.20
C GLU A 341 12.52 -21.61 1.98
N GLU A 342 12.30 -20.91 3.09
CA GLU A 342 13.39 -20.42 3.95
C GLU A 342 14.12 -21.57 4.63
N LYS A 343 13.42 -22.60 5.08
CA LYS A 343 14.06 -23.80 5.63
C LYS A 343 14.91 -24.52 4.58
N GLN A 344 14.45 -24.58 3.33
CA GLN A 344 15.23 -25.18 2.25
C GLN A 344 16.46 -24.32 1.91
N LYS A 345 16.33 -22.99 1.82
CA LYS A 345 17.48 -22.09 1.64
C LYS A 345 18.49 -22.18 2.80
N ILE A 346 18.01 -22.23 4.04
CA ILE A 346 18.85 -22.39 5.23
C ILE A 346 19.56 -23.74 5.20
N LEU A 347 18.89 -24.82 4.79
CA LEU A 347 19.50 -26.14 4.63
C LEU A 347 20.55 -26.15 3.50
N ASP A 348 20.24 -25.51 2.38
CA ASP A 348 21.15 -25.38 1.22
C ASP A 348 22.37 -24.49 1.55
N GLN A 349 22.23 -23.51 2.44
CA GLN A 349 23.32 -22.68 2.96
C GLN A 349 24.11 -23.36 4.09
N LEU A 350 23.47 -24.20 4.91
CA LEU A 350 24.12 -24.94 5.98
C LEU A 350 25.04 -26.04 5.46
N ALA A 351 24.68 -26.71 4.35
CA ALA A 351 25.49 -27.78 3.77
C ALA A 351 26.94 -27.35 3.40
N PRO A 352 27.18 -26.25 2.67
CA PRO A 352 28.54 -25.79 2.37
C PRO A 352 29.27 -25.25 3.61
N LEU A 353 28.56 -24.62 4.55
CA LEU A 353 29.17 -24.13 5.80
C LEU A 353 29.62 -25.29 6.70
N GLN A 354 28.86 -26.37 6.79
CA GLN A 354 29.26 -27.58 7.51
C GLN A 354 30.50 -28.22 6.89
N MET A 355 30.57 -28.31 5.55
CA MET A 355 31.78 -28.76 4.86
C MET A 355 32.98 -27.84 5.11
N GLN A 356 32.78 -26.52 5.16
CA GLN A 356 33.85 -25.57 5.48
C GLN A 356 34.33 -25.72 6.92
N ILE A 357 33.43 -25.90 7.88
CA ILE A 357 33.77 -26.14 9.30
C ILE A 357 34.57 -27.45 9.43
N GLU A 358 34.17 -28.52 8.76
CA GLU A 358 34.88 -29.80 8.80
C GLU A 358 36.28 -29.67 8.17
N LYS A 359 36.39 -28.92 7.06
CA LYS A 359 37.70 -28.61 6.46
C LYS A 359 38.58 -27.77 7.38
N LEU A 360 38.04 -26.71 7.99
CA LEU A 360 38.78 -25.87 8.93
C LEU A 360 39.22 -26.67 10.16
N ASN A 361 38.37 -27.56 10.68
CA ASN A 361 38.73 -28.40 11.82
C ASN A 361 39.87 -29.35 11.48
N ASN A 362 39.89 -29.91 10.27
CA ASN A 362 41.03 -30.70 9.79
C ASN A 362 42.30 -29.84 9.68
N ASP A 363 42.21 -28.64 9.11
CA ASP A 363 43.34 -27.71 9.03
C ASP A 363 43.87 -27.30 10.42
N ILE A 364 42.98 -27.07 11.39
CA ILE A 364 43.33 -26.77 12.79
C ILE A 364 44.06 -27.97 13.42
N ASN A 365 43.56 -29.19 13.19
CA ASN A 365 44.20 -30.39 13.72
C ASN A 365 45.60 -30.60 13.13
N GLU A 366 45.78 -30.38 11.82
CA GLU A 366 47.10 -30.42 11.18
C GLU A 366 48.05 -29.35 11.73
N LYS A 367 47.57 -28.12 11.89
CA LYS A 367 48.34 -27.01 12.48
C LYS A 367 48.72 -27.28 13.92
N ASN A 368 47.83 -27.87 14.71
CA ASN A 368 48.10 -28.25 16.10
C ASN A 368 49.14 -29.36 16.20
N ALA A 369 49.06 -30.39 15.35
CA ALA A 369 50.09 -31.43 15.28
C ALA A 369 51.47 -30.83 14.93
N LEU A 370 51.51 -29.90 13.98
CA LEU A 370 52.74 -29.21 13.59
C LEU A 370 53.28 -28.30 14.71
N LYS A 371 52.38 -27.65 15.47
CA LYS A 371 52.74 -26.88 16.66
C LYS A 371 53.35 -27.78 17.74
N GLU A 372 52.75 -28.92 18.04
CA GLU A 372 53.29 -29.88 19.01
C GLU A 372 54.69 -30.39 18.60
N GLU A 373 54.90 -30.64 17.30
CA GLU A 373 56.22 -31.01 16.77
C GLU A 373 57.26 -29.88 16.95
N LEU A 374 56.85 -28.63 16.69
CA LEU A 374 57.70 -27.45 16.90
C LEU A 374 58.01 -27.23 18.38
N ASP A 375 57.02 -27.38 19.27
CA ASP A 375 57.20 -27.24 20.71
C ASP A 375 58.16 -28.32 21.27
N ALA A 376 58.07 -29.55 20.75
CA ALA A 376 59.02 -30.61 21.07
C ALA A 376 60.45 -30.26 20.60
N LYS A 377 60.60 -29.70 19.40
CA LYS A 377 61.90 -29.21 18.88
C LYS A 377 62.45 -28.05 19.71
N ILE A 378 61.62 -27.08 20.07
CA ILE A 378 62.00 -25.95 20.93
C ILE A 378 62.48 -26.47 22.29
N THR A 379 61.76 -27.42 22.89
CA THR A 379 62.14 -28.03 24.17
C THR A 379 63.49 -28.75 24.05
N SER A 380 63.69 -29.54 22.99
CA SER A 380 64.97 -30.19 22.72
C SER A 380 66.11 -29.19 22.55
N LEU A 381 65.93 -28.14 21.76
CA LEU A 381 66.93 -27.08 21.54
C LEU A 381 67.23 -26.32 22.82
N THR A 382 66.22 -26.04 23.64
CA THR A 382 66.37 -25.35 24.92
C THR A 382 67.20 -26.19 25.89
N ASN A 383 66.98 -27.50 25.94
CA ASN A 383 67.78 -28.41 26.75
C ASN A 383 69.24 -28.45 26.28
N SER A 384 69.48 -28.54 24.96
CA SER A 384 70.85 -28.47 24.41
C SER A 384 71.53 -27.11 24.69
N LEU A 385 70.77 -26.02 24.65
CA LEU A 385 71.27 -24.68 24.99
C LEU A 385 71.64 -24.60 26.47
N MET A 386 70.83 -25.18 27.37
CA MET A 386 71.17 -25.26 28.79
C MET A 386 72.44 -26.08 29.03
N GLU A 387 72.63 -27.22 28.35
CA GLU A 387 73.86 -28.01 28.43
C GLU A 387 75.08 -27.21 27.97
N LEU A 388 74.95 -26.48 26.84
CA LEU A 388 76.01 -25.59 26.35
C LEU A 388 76.32 -24.46 27.34
N ILE A 389 75.30 -23.86 27.99
CA ILE A 389 75.50 -22.86 29.03
C ILE A 389 76.27 -23.45 30.22
N VAL A 390 75.97 -24.69 30.63
CA VAL A 390 76.71 -25.38 31.69
C VAL A 390 78.17 -25.58 31.28
N GLN A 391 78.43 -26.03 30.05
CA GLN A 391 79.80 -26.18 29.53
C GLN A 391 80.54 -24.85 29.44
N ILE A 392 79.86 -23.77 29.02
CA ILE A 392 80.43 -22.42 29.01
C ILE A 392 80.79 -21.98 30.42
N LYS A 393 79.91 -22.18 31.41
CA LYS A 393 80.19 -21.84 32.82
C LYS A 393 81.36 -22.65 33.38
N GLU A 394 81.45 -23.93 33.05
CA GLU A 394 82.61 -24.76 33.43
C GLU A 394 83.89 -24.25 32.77
N SER A 395 83.86 -23.93 31.46
CA SER A 395 85.00 -23.35 30.76
C SER A 395 85.38 -21.96 31.28
N GLU A 396 84.41 -21.14 31.68
CA GLU A 396 84.62 -19.85 32.33
C GLU A 396 85.25 -20.04 33.70
N ARG A 397 84.82 -21.05 34.47
CA ARG A 397 85.43 -21.40 35.75
C ARG A 397 86.87 -21.89 35.57
N TYR A 398 87.14 -22.74 34.57
CA TYR A 398 88.50 -23.11 34.20
C TYR A 398 89.34 -21.89 33.79
N ARG A 399 88.75 -20.95 33.06
CA ARG A 399 89.40 -19.68 32.72
C ARG A 399 89.66 -18.82 33.96
N GLN A 400 88.74 -18.76 34.91
CA GLN A 400 88.92 -18.02 36.17
C GLN A 400 90.01 -18.67 37.04
N GLU A 401 90.03 -20.00 37.15
CA GLU A 401 91.11 -20.72 37.84
C GLU A 401 92.46 -20.48 37.15
N LEU A 402 92.49 -20.44 35.80
CA LEU A 402 93.69 -20.07 35.03
C LEU A 402 94.06 -18.60 35.24
N ASP A 403 93.09 -17.68 35.28
CA ASP A 403 93.28 -16.25 35.53
C ASP A 403 93.73 -15.99 36.97
N GLU A 404 93.31 -16.77 37.96
CA GLU A 404 93.82 -16.72 39.33
C GLU A 404 95.27 -17.20 39.40
N LEU A 405 95.61 -18.27 38.67
CA LEU A 405 96.99 -18.77 38.56
C LEU A 405 97.89 -17.77 37.83
N LEU A 406 97.39 -17.18 36.74
CA LEU A 406 98.03 -16.08 36.03
C LEU A 406 98.11 -14.83 36.90
N ASN A 407 97.09 -14.51 37.70
CA ASN A 407 97.10 -13.37 38.62
C ASN A 407 98.04 -13.59 39.80
N GLY A 408 98.25 -14.83 40.26
CA GLY A 408 99.31 -15.17 41.22
C GLY A 408 100.71 -14.90 40.64
N ASN A 409 100.93 -15.28 39.38
CA ASN A 409 102.17 -14.95 38.66
C ASN A 409 102.27 -13.44 38.34
N ARG A 410 101.15 -12.80 38.02
CA ARG A 410 101.03 -11.38 37.70
C ARG A 410 101.14 -10.50 38.92
N THR A 411 100.79 -10.96 40.12
CA THR A 411 101.04 -10.25 41.40
C THR A 411 102.51 -10.29 41.76
N GLY A 412 103.23 -11.38 41.46
CA GLY A 412 104.69 -11.40 41.48
C GLY A 412 105.30 -10.33 40.55
N LEU A 413 104.82 -10.26 39.31
CA LEU A 413 105.22 -9.27 38.31
C LEU A 413 104.75 -7.83 38.62
N LEU A 414 103.57 -7.66 39.22
CA LEU A 414 103.02 -6.38 39.65
C LEU A 414 103.74 -5.87 40.88
N GLN A 415 104.28 -6.71 41.75
CA GLN A 415 105.15 -6.26 42.84
C GLN A 415 106.44 -5.61 42.27
N GLU A 416 106.99 -6.18 41.20
CA GLU A 416 108.12 -5.61 40.46
C GLU A 416 107.73 -4.32 39.69
N LEU A 417 106.55 -4.30 39.05
CA LEU A 417 106.04 -3.13 38.34
C LEU A 417 105.49 -2.01 39.24
N ILE A 418 105.04 -2.29 40.47
CA ILE A 418 104.60 -1.30 41.47
C ILE A 418 105.81 -0.55 42.04
N ASN A 419 106.97 -1.19 42.14
CA ASN A 419 108.24 -0.50 42.38
C ASN A 419 108.59 0.47 41.23
N LEU A 420 108.15 0.17 40.01
CA LEU A 420 108.37 0.98 38.80
C LEU A 420 107.27 2.05 38.58
N LYS A 421 106.04 1.80 39.04
CA LYS A 421 104.86 2.67 38.86
C LYS A 421 104.70 3.71 39.98
N LYS A 422 105.38 3.56 41.13
CA LYS A 422 105.58 4.66 42.10
C LYS A 422 106.37 5.85 41.53
N VAL A 423 107.00 5.68 40.35
CA VAL A 423 107.73 6.73 39.61
C VAL A 423 106.81 7.59 38.72
N LEU A 424 105.58 7.16 38.40
CA LEU A 424 104.75 7.80 37.36
C LEU A 424 103.33 8.11 37.83
N GLN A 425 103.26 8.71 39.02
CA GLN A 425 102.09 9.29 39.67
C GLN A 425 101.04 9.95 38.73
N LEU A 426 99.78 9.95 39.23
CA LEU A 426 98.66 10.89 38.95
C LEU A 426 97.89 10.62 37.63
N SER A 427 96.56 10.53 37.51
CA SER A 427 95.41 10.89 38.37
C SER A 427 94.11 10.46 37.65
N GLU A 428 93.09 10.03 38.43
CA GLU A 428 91.63 10.29 38.35
C GLU A 428 90.88 10.29 36.98
N THR A 429 89.92 9.38 36.69
CA THR A 429 88.44 9.39 36.95
C THR A 429 87.69 10.58 36.28
N THR A 430 86.46 10.56 35.73
CA THR A 430 85.19 9.80 35.92
C THR A 430 84.14 10.28 34.84
N TYR A 431 83.08 9.48 34.63
CA TYR A 431 81.71 9.63 34.02
C TYR A 431 81.14 10.95 33.41
N GLU A 432 80.15 10.80 32.51
CA GLU A 432 78.76 11.34 32.68
C GLU A 432 77.72 10.83 31.63
N THR A 433 76.46 10.71 32.08
CA THR A 433 75.23 10.36 31.33
C THR A 433 74.27 11.56 31.25
N SER A 434 73.50 11.69 30.15
CA SER A 434 72.55 12.78 29.88
C SER A 434 71.07 12.33 29.98
N PRO A 435 70.12 13.19 30.45
CA PRO A 435 68.70 12.87 30.60
C PRO A 435 67.81 13.29 29.40
N GLN A 436 66.55 12.87 29.51
CA GLN A 436 65.51 12.65 28.49
C GLN A 436 64.74 13.87 27.94
N ASN A 437 64.15 13.61 26.77
CA ASN A 437 63.25 14.41 25.92
C ASN A 437 61.88 14.76 26.53
N THR A 438 61.40 15.98 26.25
CA THR A 438 59.99 16.36 26.14
C THR A 438 59.81 17.24 24.90
N ASN A 439 59.03 16.80 23.90
CA ASN A 439 58.45 17.62 22.83
C ASN A 439 57.55 16.75 21.92
N ALA A 440 56.27 17.08 21.77
CA ALA A 440 55.45 16.66 20.63
C ALA A 440 54.23 17.59 20.48
N SER A 441 54.36 18.64 19.67
CA SER A 441 53.29 19.56 19.24
C SER A 441 53.41 19.83 17.73
N VAL A 442 53.60 18.77 16.94
CA VAL A 442 53.89 18.87 15.50
C VAL A 442 52.80 18.15 14.73
N LEU A 443 52.21 18.84 13.73
CA LEU A 443 51.29 18.25 12.76
C LEU A 443 51.99 17.16 11.96
N THR A 444 51.34 16.01 11.77
CA THR A 444 51.91 14.92 10.95
C THR A 444 51.30 14.96 9.56
N LEU A 445 52.15 15.06 8.53
CA LEU A 445 51.74 15.17 7.12
C LEU A 445 52.05 13.89 6.36
N ARG A 446 51.06 13.37 5.62
CA ARG A 446 51.22 12.31 4.63
C ARG A 446 50.84 12.87 3.27
N TYR A 447 51.84 13.05 2.42
CA TYR A 447 51.63 13.64 1.09
C TYR A 447 51.03 12.62 0.12
N GLY A 448 49.99 13.05 -0.58
CA GLY A 448 49.43 12.38 -1.74
C GLY A 448 50.31 12.55 -2.98
N TYR A 449 50.13 11.67 -3.96
CA TYR A 449 50.79 11.75 -5.26
C TYR A 449 49.78 11.50 -6.38
N SER A 450 50.06 12.05 -7.56
CA SER A 450 49.26 11.84 -8.77
C SER A 450 49.51 10.45 -9.33
N LEU A 451 48.45 9.79 -9.82
CA LEU A 451 48.55 8.50 -10.51
C LEU A 451 48.90 8.78 -11.99
N GLU A 452 50.17 9.04 -12.27
CA GLU A 452 50.66 9.44 -13.61
C GLU A 452 50.58 8.31 -14.67
N TYR A 453 50.17 7.08 -14.30
CA TYR A 453 50.28 5.87 -15.13
C TYR A 453 48.96 5.28 -15.63
N GLU A 454 47.80 5.81 -15.22
CA GLU A 454 46.48 5.31 -15.61
C GLU A 454 45.74 6.36 -16.45
N GLU A 455 45.13 5.94 -17.57
CA GLU A 455 44.26 6.82 -18.38
C GLU A 455 43.04 7.23 -17.54
N ALA A 456 43.04 8.47 -17.05
CA ALA A 456 41.93 8.98 -16.26
C ALA A 456 40.68 9.17 -17.12
N THR A 457 39.54 8.73 -16.60
CA THR A 457 38.23 8.95 -17.20
C THR A 457 37.89 10.44 -17.12
N GLU A 458 37.63 11.08 -18.27
CA GLU A 458 37.22 12.49 -18.28
C GLU A 458 35.77 12.63 -17.81
N ILE A 459 35.58 13.38 -16.73
CA ILE A 459 34.25 13.69 -16.19
C ILE A 459 33.75 14.98 -16.84
N THR A 460 32.82 14.83 -17.78
CA THR A 460 32.26 15.94 -18.55
C THR A 460 30.93 16.46 -18.01
N ASP A 461 30.18 15.62 -17.30
CA ASP A 461 28.86 15.94 -16.75
C ASP A 461 28.60 15.26 -15.41
N LEU A 462 27.46 15.60 -14.78
CA LEU A 462 27.05 15.05 -13.49
C LEU A 462 26.78 13.55 -13.52
N SER A 463 26.20 13.03 -14.62
CA SER A 463 25.89 11.61 -14.72
C SER A 463 27.16 10.78 -14.73
N CYS A 464 28.18 11.23 -15.48
CA CYS A 464 29.50 10.61 -15.51
C CYS A 464 30.14 10.63 -14.12
N MET A 465 30.00 11.74 -13.38
CA MET A 465 30.53 11.85 -12.01
C MET A 465 29.84 10.87 -11.04
N TYR A 466 28.51 10.75 -11.13
CA TYR A 466 27.75 9.82 -10.30
C TYR A 466 28.10 8.37 -10.59
N SER A 467 28.14 7.98 -11.87
CA SER A 467 28.45 6.63 -12.29
C SER A 467 29.87 6.22 -11.91
N LEU A 468 30.86 7.08 -12.12
CA LEU A 468 32.24 6.75 -11.76
C LEU A 468 32.43 6.57 -10.25
N LEU A 469 31.82 7.44 -9.44
CA LEU A 469 31.83 7.26 -7.98
C LEU A 469 31.09 5.99 -7.59
N GLN A 470 29.94 5.70 -8.20
CA GLN A 470 29.17 4.50 -7.92
C GLN A 470 29.95 3.22 -8.22
N ASP A 471 30.67 3.17 -9.34
CA ASP A 471 31.47 2.02 -9.76
C ASP A 471 32.70 1.82 -8.88
N ASN A 472 33.26 2.90 -8.34
CA ASN A 472 34.44 2.86 -7.47
C ASN A 472 34.12 2.66 -5.99
N LEU A 473 32.89 2.93 -5.56
CA LEU A 473 32.51 2.77 -4.16
C LEU A 473 32.48 1.29 -3.78
N PRO A 474 32.89 0.94 -2.55
CA PRO A 474 32.99 -0.45 -2.11
C PRO A 474 31.63 -1.20 -2.10
N GLU A 475 31.66 -2.54 -2.18
CA GLU A 475 30.46 -3.39 -2.10
C GLU A 475 29.58 -3.10 -0.86
N GLN A 476 28.27 -3.15 -1.10
CA GLN A 476 27.22 -2.85 -0.14
C GLN A 476 27.17 -3.85 1.03
N GLY A 477 27.06 -3.32 2.26
CA GLY A 477 26.73 -4.10 3.45
C GLY A 477 25.25 -4.54 3.52
N VAL A 478 24.94 -5.41 4.49
CA VAL A 478 23.57 -5.89 4.76
C VAL A 478 22.74 -4.71 5.31
N ASN A 479 21.73 -4.25 4.56
CA ASN A 479 20.84 -3.08 4.84
C ASN A 479 21.31 -1.70 4.34
N THR A 480 22.11 -1.67 3.27
CA THR A 480 22.69 -0.42 2.77
C THR A 480 21.79 0.25 1.72
N PRO A 481 21.69 1.60 1.76
CA PRO A 481 20.90 2.38 0.80
C PRO A 481 21.50 2.33 -0.61
N ASP A 482 20.70 2.74 -1.61
CA ASP A 482 21.08 2.79 -3.02
C ASP A 482 22.42 3.55 -3.20
N LEU A 483 23.46 2.86 -3.70
CA LEU A 483 24.78 3.45 -4.00
C LEU A 483 24.66 4.64 -4.95
N SER A 484 23.64 4.65 -5.83
CA SER A 484 23.40 5.78 -6.72
C SER A 484 23.06 7.05 -5.93
N ASP A 485 22.25 6.95 -4.88
CA ASP A 485 21.86 8.09 -4.05
C ASP A 485 23.02 8.60 -3.19
N LEU A 486 23.86 7.70 -2.68
CA LEU A 486 25.08 8.06 -1.95
C LEU A 486 26.11 8.75 -2.87
N SER A 487 26.30 8.24 -4.08
CA SER A 487 27.21 8.81 -5.08
C SER A 487 26.78 10.21 -5.50
N LYS A 488 25.46 10.43 -5.68
CA LYS A 488 24.88 11.77 -5.91
C LYS A 488 25.11 12.70 -4.72
N PHE A 489 24.99 12.21 -3.48
CA PHE A 489 25.22 13.01 -2.29
C PHE A 489 26.68 13.47 -2.15
N ILE A 490 27.65 12.55 -2.26
CA ILE A 490 29.09 12.87 -2.24
C ILE A 490 29.43 13.88 -3.35
N SER A 491 28.91 13.64 -4.53
CA SER A 491 29.06 14.50 -5.70
C SER A 491 28.54 15.92 -5.44
N ALA A 492 27.35 16.04 -4.85
CA ALA A 492 26.73 17.32 -4.53
C ALA A 492 27.57 18.11 -3.51
N LEU A 493 28.09 17.42 -2.48
CA LEU A 493 28.97 18.00 -1.46
C LEU A 493 30.26 18.55 -2.07
N TYR A 494 30.90 17.76 -2.93
CA TYR A 494 32.12 18.17 -3.65
C TYR A 494 31.89 19.43 -4.48
N LEU A 495 30.84 19.46 -5.32
CA LEU A 495 30.57 20.60 -6.20
C LEU A 495 30.24 21.90 -5.47
N CYS A 496 29.65 21.82 -4.26
CA CYS A 496 29.37 23.01 -3.46
C CYS A 496 30.48 23.36 -2.45
N HIS A 497 31.62 22.65 -2.52
CA HIS A 497 32.73 22.74 -1.57
C HIS A 497 32.28 22.62 -0.11
N PHE A 498 31.27 21.79 0.14
CA PHE A 498 30.77 21.54 1.49
C PHE A 498 31.51 20.34 2.10
N PRO A 499 32.16 20.49 3.26
CA PRO A 499 33.01 19.45 3.81
C PRO A 499 32.27 18.14 4.06
N LEU A 500 32.99 17.05 3.88
CA LEU A 500 32.50 15.70 4.16
C LEU A 500 33.12 15.17 5.45
N LEU A 501 32.31 14.53 6.27
CA LEU A 501 32.70 13.84 7.50
C LEU A 501 32.46 12.33 7.29
N CYS A 502 33.54 11.59 7.13
CA CYS A 502 33.50 10.13 7.03
C CYS A 502 33.82 9.52 8.39
N VAL A 503 32.97 8.60 8.83
CA VAL A 503 33.06 7.97 10.16
C VAL A 503 33.21 6.47 10.04
N GLY A 504 34.09 5.90 10.85
CA GLY A 504 34.31 4.46 10.93
C GLY A 504 35.67 4.00 10.44
N THR A 505 35.93 2.72 10.59
CA THR A 505 37.19 2.05 10.22
C THR A 505 37.49 2.13 8.72
N SER A 506 36.46 2.14 7.87
CA SER A 506 36.60 2.21 6.41
C SER A 506 36.67 3.64 5.87
N ALA A 507 36.61 4.67 6.74
CA ALA A 507 36.48 6.07 6.35
C ALA A 507 37.67 6.60 5.54
N CYS A 508 38.88 6.16 5.87
CA CYS A 508 40.10 6.56 5.17
C CYS A 508 40.10 6.04 3.72
N ASP A 509 39.69 4.80 3.50
CA ASP A 509 39.64 4.19 2.17
C ASP A 509 38.57 4.84 1.30
N VAL A 510 37.38 5.11 1.85
CA VAL A 510 36.32 5.86 1.15
C VAL A 510 36.82 7.25 0.74
N ALA A 511 37.51 7.98 1.64
CA ALA A 511 38.05 9.30 1.32
C ALA A 511 39.11 9.26 0.20
N ARG A 512 39.93 8.20 0.16
CA ARG A 512 40.90 7.97 -0.92
C ARG A 512 40.21 7.65 -2.23
N ILE A 513 39.18 6.79 -2.22
CA ILE A 513 38.36 6.47 -3.39
C ILE A 513 37.74 7.73 -3.99
N ILE A 514 37.14 8.60 -3.16
CA ILE A 514 36.56 9.88 -3.61
C ILE A 514 37.63 10.72 -4.30
N SER A 515 38.82 10.80 -3.72
CA SER A 515 39.91 11.60 -4.28
C SER A 515 40.42 11.08 -5.63
N ILE A 516 40.58 9.76 -5.76
CA ILE A 516 40.99 9.13 -7.01
C ILE A 516 39.90 9.31 -8.08
N SER A 517 38.63 9.10 -7.70
CA SER A 517 37.49 9.19 -8.61
C SER A 517 37.28 10.58 -9.18
N LEU A 518 37.54 11.65 -8.41
CA LEU A 518 37.24 13.01 -8.84
C LEU A 518 38.45 13.79 -9.38
N ASN A 519 39.65 13.51 -8.86
CA ASN A 519 40.85 14.31 -9.14
C ASN A 519 42.06 13.52 -9.68
N ASN A 520 41.94 12.20 -9.89
CA ASN A 520 43.05 11.34 -10.31
C ASN A 520 44.32 11.53 -9.45
N GLN A 521 44.11 11.70 -8.15
CA GLN A 521 45.19 11.98 -7.21
C GLN A 521 44.85 11.40 -5.84
N LEU A 522 45.84 10.84 -5.16
CA LEU A 522 45.70 10.49 -3.74
C LEU A 522 45.66 11.77 -2.90
N PRO A 523 44.78 11.86 -1.89
CA PRO A 523 44.62 13.07 -1.12
C PRO A 523 45.82 13.28 -0.18
N ASP A 524 46.12 14.54 0.14
CA ASP A 524 47.06 14.86 1.22
C ASP A 524 46.36 14.66 2.56
N THR A 525 46.99 13.95 3.51
CA THR A 525 46.42 13.70 4.85
C THR A 525 47.20 14.44 5.92
N ILE A 526 46.49 15.17 6.78
CA ILE A 526 47.02 15.81 7.98
C ILE A 526 46.44 15.10 9.20
N CYS A 527 47.30 14.54 10.03
CA CYS A 527 46.92 14.04 11.35
C CYS A 527 47.23 15.10 12.40
N VAL A 528 46.18 15.56 13.07
CA VAL A 528 46.23 16.65 14.05
C VAL A 528 46.29 16.05 15.47
N PRO A 529 47.22 16.50 16.33
CA PRO A 529 47.31 15.97 17.68
C PRO A 529 46.11 16.43 18.53
N THR A 530 45.68 15.59 19.47
CA THR A 530 44.57 15.93 20.38
C THR A 530 44.88 17.19 21.20
N GLY A 531 43.89 18.07 21.32
CA GLY A 531 44.02 19.36 22.03
C GLY A 531 44.69 20.46 21.21
N TYR A 532 44.89 20.26 19.91
CA TYR A 532 45.43 21.29 19.02
C TYR A 532 44.49 22.49 18.89
N ASN A 533 45.07 23.69 18.93
CA ASN A 533 44.34 24.96 18.96
C ASN A 533 44.92 26.05 18.05
N ASP A 534 45.94 25.76 17.25
CA ASP A 534 46.59 26.75 16.38
C ASP A 534 45.97 26.74 14.97
N TYR A 535 44.85 27.43 14.84
CA TYR A 535 44.15 27.58 13.55
C TYR A 535 45.05 28.13 12.45
N SER A 536 45.92 29.09 12.77
CA SER A 536 46.76 29.78 11.78
C SER A 536 47.80 28.87 11.15
N SER A 537 48.41 28.01 11.98
CA SER A 537 49.37 27.00 11.53
C SER A 537 48.68 25.90 10.70
N LEU A 538 47.50 25.44 11.12
CA LEU A 538 46.73 24.48 10.33
C LEU A 538 46.30 25.05 8.97
N LEU A 539 45.75 26.27 8.93
CA LEU A 539 45.32 26.95 7.72
C LEU A 539 46.48 27.14 6.72
N SER A 540 47.63 27.62 7.20
CA SER A 540 48.81 27.82 6.37
C SER A 540 49.39 26.50 5.84
N THR A 541 49.34 25.45 6.66
CA THR A 541 49.74 24.10 6.26
C THR A 541 48.85 23.58 5.14
N ILE A 542 47.52 23.66 5.28
CA ILE A 542 46.58 23.19 4.25
C ILE A 542 46.77 23.96 2.94
N LYS A 543 46.96 25.28 2.98
CA LYS A 543 47.21 26.09 1.77
C LYS A 543 48.49 25.72 1.04
N SER A 544 49.48 25.18 1.74
CA SER A 544 50.75 24.76 1.14
C SER A 544 50.70 23.40 0.45
N LEU A 545 49.62 22.62 0.67
CA LEU A 545 49.45 21.29 0.11
C LEU A 545 49.10 21.33 -1.38
N LYS A 546 49.62 20.34 -2.10
CA LYS A 546 49.46 20.27 -3.56
C LYS A 546 48.13 19.67 -3.97
N SER A 547 47.63 18.68 -3.24
CA SER A 547 46.41 17.96 -3.60
C SER A 547 45.18 18.83 -3.42
N ASP A 548 44.23 18.74 -4.35
CA ASP A 548 42.99 19.52 -4.29
C ASP A 548 42.02 19.00 -3.23
N ILE A 549 42.14 17.72 -2.85
CA ILE A 549 41.42 17.12 -1.72
C ILE A 549 42.40 16.90 -0.57
N VAL A 550 42.01 17.36 0.62
CA VAL A 550 42.78 17.24 1.86
C VAL A 550 41.97 16.49 2.91
N ILE A 551 42.58 15.46 3.48
CA ILE A 551 42.02 14.67 4.57
C ILE A 551 42.55 15.18 5.90
N LEU A 552 41.65 15.41 6.86
CA LEU A 552 41.97 15.84 8.22
C LEU A 552 41.55 14.76 9.23
N GLU A 553 42.55 14.14 9.86
CA GLU A 553 42.36 13.12 10.90
C GLU A 553 42.47 13.72 12.29
N ASN A 554 41.68 13.20 13.23
CA ASN A 554 41.71 13.59 14.65
C ASN A 554 41.48 15.10 14.87
N VAL A 555 40.64 15.70 14.03
CA VAL A 555 40.24 17.11 14.16
C VAL A 555 38.89 17.22 14.87
N VAL A 556 37.87 16.57 14.30
CA VAL A 556 36.50 16.62 14.81
C VAL A 556 36.39 15.85 16.13
N GLY A 557 36.03 16.55 17.21
CA GLY A 557 35.94 15.98 18.57
C GLY A 557 37.23 15.96 19.39
N TYR A 558 38.38 16.23 18.76
CA TYR A 558 39.70 16.20 19.43
C TYR A 558 40.40 17.57 19.45
N CYS A 559 39.93 18.53 18.64
CA CYS A 559 40.39 19.91 18.59
C CYS A 559 39.26 20.88 18.92
N ASP A 560 39.59 22.15 19.17
CA ASP A 560 38.58 23.22 19.31
C ASP A 560 37.74 23.33 18.03
N GLU A 561 36.41 23.43 18.16
CA GLU A 561 35.46 23.55 17.04
C GLU A 561 35.79 24.72 16.11
N TYR A 562 36.35 25.81 16.67
CA TYR A 562 36.80 26.96 15.89
C TYR A 562 37.89 26.60 14.88
N CYS A 563 38.73 25.59 15.17
CA CYS A 563 39.86 25.22 14.32
C CYS A 563 39.44 24.58 12.99
N TYR A 564 38.20 24.11 12.86
CA TYR A 564 37.81 23.30 11.70
C TYR A 564 36.48 23.67 11.06
N THR A 565 35.59 24.36 11.77
CA THR A 565 34.30 24.80 11.23
C THR A 565 34.42 25.88 10.15
N HIS A 566 35.50 26.66 10.15
CA HIS A 566 35.74 27.77 9.21
C HIS A 566 36.65 27.39 8.02
N LEU A 567 37.31 26.23 8.05
CA LEU A 567 38.34 25.88 7.06
C LEU A 567 37.83 25.89 5.61
N ALA A 568 36.59 25.44 5.39
CA ALA A 568 36.00 25.37 4.06
C ALA A 568 35.67 26.75 3.47
N GLU A 569 35.37 27.73 4.33
CA GLU A 569 35.10 29.10 3.91
C GLU A 569 36.41 29.87 3.63
N ASP A 570 37.46 29.58 4.41
CA ASP A 570 38.77 30.24 4.32
C ASP A 570 39.72 29.64 3.27
N ILE A 571 39.42 28.43 2.77
CA ILE A 571 40.17 27.69 1.74
C ILE A 571 39.22 27.08 0.70
N PRO A 572 38.46 27.90 -0.05
CA PRO A 572 37.51 27.39 -1.05
C PRO A 572 38.17 26.61 -2.19
N GLU A 573 39.47 26.80 -2.41
CA GLU A 573 40.26 26.09 -3.42
C GLU A 573 40.55 24.62 -3.08
N LYS A 574 40.37 24.19 -1.82
CA LYS A 574 40.57 22.81 -1.38
C LYS A 574 39.23 22.19 -0.97
N TYR A 575 39.05 20.92 -1.29
CA TYR A 575 37.95 20.12 -0.75
C TYR A 575 38.42 19.37 0.51
N ILE A 576 37.67 19.49 1.60
CA ILE A 576 38.08 19.00 2.91
C ILE A 576 37.23 17.78 3.29
N ILE A 577 37.91 16.69 3.64
CA ILE A 577 37.30 15.48 4.19
C ILE A 577 37.82 15.28 5.62
N PHE A 578 36.91 15.24 6.58
CA PHE A 578 37.20 14.94 7.97
C PHE A 578 37.01 13.46 8.25
N LEU A 579 37.94 12.87 9.00
CA LEU A 579 37.88 11.48 9.44
C LEU A 579 37.68 11.38 10.95
N VAL A 580 36.76 10.52 11.35
CA VAL A 580 36.54 10.13 12.75
C VAL A 580 36.47 8.61 12.82
N GLU A 581 37.37 7.99 13.58
CA GLU A 581 37.46 6.53 13.66
C GLU A 581 36.25 5.89 14.37
N TYR A 582 35.72 6.55 15.41
CA TYR A 582 34.67 5.99 16.28
C TYR A 582 33.39 6.82 16.24
N GLU A 583 32.26 6.17 15.95
CA GLU A 583 30.95 6.82 15.93
C GLU A 583 30.59 7.44 17.29
N GLU A 584 31.04 6.85 18.40
CA GLU A 584 30.80 7.36 19.75
C GLU A 584 31.31 8.79 19.95
N THR A 585 32.37 9.19 19.23
CA THR A 585 32.89 10.56 19.27
C THR A 585 31.84 11.56 18.79
N LEU A 586 30.99 11.19 17.83
CA LEU A 586 29.92 12.05 17.32
C LEU A 586 28.78 12.26 18.33
N LYS A 587 28.53 11.29 19.22
CA LYS A 587 27.51 11.42 20.27
C LYS A 587 27.85 12.51 21.28
N LEU A 588 29.13 12.82 21.44
CA LEU A 588 29.65 13.86 22.34
C LEU A 588 29.60 15.26 21.72
N LEU A 589 29.47 15.36 20.39
CA LEU A 589 29.46 16.62 19.67
C LEU A 589 28.06 17.27 19.67
N PRO A 590 28.00 18.62 19.66
CA PRO A 590 26.74 19.31 19.51
C PRO A 590 26.10 18.97 18.16
N LYS A 591 24.78 18.74 18.19
CA LYS A 591 23.94 18.45 16.99
C LYS A 591 24.06 19.51 15.89
N GLY A 592 24.54 20.72 16.23
CA GLY A 592 24.81 21.79 15.28
C GLY A 592 25.93 21.49 14.29
N ILE A 593 26.82 20.53 14.56
CA ILE A 593 27.97 20.25 13.70
C ILE A 593 27.59 19.84 12.27
N TYR A 594 26.46 19.12 12.12
CA TYR A 594 25.94 18.75 10.81
C TYR A 594 25.43 19.95 10.02
N ALA A 595 25.35 21.16 10.56
CA ALA A 595 25.13 22.36 9.74
C ALA A 595 26.35 22.74 8.89
N HIS A 596 27.54 22.23 9.24
CA HIS A 596 28.83 22.62 8.64
C HIS A 596 29.49 21.49 7.82
N MET A 597 29.04 20.24 7.99
CA MET A 597 29.63 19.07 7.33
C MET A 597 28.56 18.06 6.95
N GLY A 598 28.72 17.37 5.82
CA GLY A 598 27.92 16.21 5.40
C GLY A 598 28.41 14.94 6.07
N LEU A 599 27.55 14.06 6.57
CA LEU A 599 27.92 12.82 7.27
C LEU A 599 27.78 11.59 6.37
N ILE A 600 28.81 10.73 6.39
CA ILE A 600 28.76 9.37 5.88
C ILE A 600 29.29 8.42 6.96
N ASN A 601 28.44 7.51 7.44
CA ASN A 601 28.85 6.43 8.34
C ASN A 601 29.35 5.24 7.51
N CYS A 602 30.67 5.15 7.30
CA CYS A 602 31.28 4.17 6.43
C CYS A 602 31.12 2.74 6.95
N ASP A 603 31.12 2.52 8.27
CA ASP A 603 30.98 1.18 8.85
C ASP A 603 29.54 0.66 8.77
N GLU A 604 28.53 1.53 8.75
CA GLU A 604 27.14 1.15 8.48
C GLU A 604 26.92 0.84 6.99
N LEU A 605 27.68 1.50 6.11
CA LEU A 605 27.44 1.51 4.66
C LEU A 605 28.30 0.53 3.86
N PHE A 606 29.46 0.15 4.37
CA PHE A 606 30.43 -0.69 3.64
C PHE A 606 30.89 -1.85 4.51
N ILE A 607 31.12 -3.01 3.89
CA ILE A 607 31.67 -4.17 4.60
C ILE A 607 33.16 -3.87 4.89
N ALA A 608 33.59 -4.01 6.14
CA ALA A 608 34.97 -3.75 6.57
C ALA A 608 36.06 -4.61 5.86
N GLN A 609 35.65 -5.55 5.00
CA GLN A 609 36.53 -6.35 4.14
C GLN A 609 36.44 -5.88 2.68
N LEU A 610 37.00 -4.72 2.37
CA LEU A 610 37.13 -4.27 0.98
C LEU A 610 38.59 -4.05 0.63
N MET A 611 39.26 -5.18 0.37
CA MET A 611 40.17 -5.27 -0.76
C MET A 611 39.32 -5.80 -1.93
N ASN A 612 38.66 -4.91 -2.68
CA ASN A 612 38.45 -5.24 -4.08
C ASN A 612 39.88 -5.38 -4.65
N GLU A 613 40.22 -6.52 -5.23
CA GLU A 613 41.53 -6.71 -5.87
C GLU A 613 41.77 -5.75 -7.06
N GLU A 614 40.73 -4.99 -7.46
CA GLU A 614 40.76 -3.99 -8.51
C GLU A 614 40.99 -2.57 -7.93
N SER A 615 41.97 -1.84 -8.49
CA SER A 615 42.21 -0.44 -8.17
C SER A 615 41.04 0.44 -8.62
N PRO A 616 40.65 1.48 -7.85
CA PRO A 616 39.58 2.38 -8.24
C PRO A 616 39.94 3.10 -9.55
N TYR A 617 38.97 3.22 -10.46
CA TYR A 617 39.14 3.87 -11.75
C TYR A 617 39.39 5.38 -11.56
N PRO A 618 40.53 5.92 -12.03
CA PRO A 618 40.82 7.34 -11.86
C PRO A 618 39.91 8.20 -12.73
N GLY A 619 39.43 9.32 -12.17
CA GLY A 619 38.64 10.31 -12.90
C GLY A 619 39.21 11.70 -12.81
N LYS A 620 38.89 12.54 -13.80
CA LYS A 620 39.35 13.92 -13.87
C LYS A 620 38.24 14.82 -14.40
N ILE A 621 37.84 15.81 -13.60
CA ILE A 621 36.86 16.82 -14.02
C ILE A 621 37.51 17.79 -15.00
N THR A 622 37.02 17.81 -16.25
CA THR A 622 37.57 18.65 -17.33
C THR A 622 36.68 19.85 -17.69
N CYS A 623 35.40 19.81 -17.30
CA CYS A 623 34.42 20.87 -17.55
C CYS A 623 33.88 21.47 -16.26
N SER A 624 33.54 22.77 -16.27
CA SER A 624 32.88 23.42 -15.13
C SER A 624 31.44 22.94 -15.00
N ILE A 625 31.21 21.99 -14.10
CA ILE A 625 29.89 21.47 -13.74
C ILE A 625 29.21 22.50 -12.82
N SER A 626 28.77 23.64 -13.37
CA SER A 626 28.12 24.69 -12.60
C SER A 626 26.65 24.85 -12.98
N LEU A 627 25.75 24.65 -12.01
CA LEU A 627 24.34 25.02 -12.17
C LEU A 627 24.06 26.44 -11.71
N SER A 628 23.18 27.12 -12.45
CA SER A 628 22.60 28.38 -12.00
C SER A 628 21.57 28.13 -10.89
N PRO A 629 21.65 28.81 -9.74
CA PRO A 629 20.73 28.61 -8.63
C PRO A 629 19.31 29.08 -8.98
N ASN A 630 18.34 28.15 -9.03
CA ASN A 630 16.91 28.46 -9.16
C ASN A 630 16.26 28.76 -7.79
N ILE A 631 15.75 29.98 -7.61
CA ILE A 631 15.09 30.43 -6.37
C ILE A 631 13.82 29.61 -6.07
N ALA A 632 13.07 29.19 -7.08
CA ALA A 632 11.85 28.40 -6.91
C ALA A 632 12.19 27.01 -6.35
N THR A 633 13.15 26.32 -6.97
CA THR A 633 13.67 25.01 -6.51
C THR A 633 14.18 25.09 -5.07
N ARG A 634 14.90 26.17 -4.73
CA ARG A 634 15.41 26.40 -3.36
C ARG A 634 14.28 26.47 -2.32
N ARG A 635 13.20 27.21 -2.61
CA ARG A 635 12.04 27.32 -1.70
C ARG A 635 11.31 25.98 -1.54
N GLU A 636 11.17 25.24 -2.63
CA GLU A 636 10.51 23.93 -2.61
C GLU A 636 11.33 22.90 -1.81
N LEU A 637 12.63 22.81 -2.06
CA LEU A 637 13.55 21.97 -1.28
C LEU A 637 13.52 22.35 0.20
N PHE A 638 13.59 23.64 0.52
CA PHE A 638 13.52 24.10 1.91
C PHE A 638 12.22 23.65 2.59
N SER A 639 11.07 23.80 1.91
CA SER A 639 9.79 23.37 2.47
C SER A 639 9.74 21.86 2.71
N LYS A 640 10.20 21.05 1.75
CA LYS A 640 10.17 19.58 1.84
C LYS A 640 11.14 19.04 2.89
N ILE A 641 12.38 19.53 2.94
CA ILE A 641 13.34 19.14 3.98
C ILE A 641 12.83 19.58 5.36
N SER A 642 12.29 20.80 5.50
CA SER A 642 11.74 21.26 6.78
C SER A 642 10.62 20.36 7.30
N LYS A 643 9.77 19.83 6.41
CA LYS A 643 8.75 18.85 6.78
C LYS A 643 9.36 17.52 7.19
N LEU A 644 10.32 17.02 6.40
CA LEU A 644 11.01 15.76 6.65
C LEU A 644 11.70 15.77 8.02
N THR A 645 12.36 16.87 8.38
CA THR A 645 13.19 16.98 9.58
C THR A 645 12.47 17.60 10.77
N ARG A 646 11.15 17.77 10.71
CA ARG A 646 10.40 18.40 11.80
C ARG A 646 10.46 17.54 13.06
N HIS A 647 10.78 18.10 14.21
CA HIS A 647 11.00 17.38 15.48
C HIS A 647 12.18 16.39 15.51
N SER A 648 12.91 16.25 14.39
CA SER A 648 14.12 15.44 14.29
C SER A 648 15.31 16.05 15.07
N PRO A 649 16.41 15.30 15.28
CA PRO A 649 17.58 15.82 15.99
C PRO A 649 18.40 16.84 15.18
N VAL A 650 18.11 17.08 13.90
CA VAL A 650 18.90 18.03 13.09
C VAL A 650 18.47 19.49 13.30
N SER A 651 19.43 20.41 13.14
CA SER A 651 19.20 21.85 13.32
C SER A 651 18.62 22.51 12.08
N THR A 652 18.13 23.74 12.21
CA THR A 652 17.75 24.58 11.05
C THR A 652 18.95 24.90 10.14
N GLY A 653 20.17 24.90 10.69
CA GLY A 653 21.42 25.04 9.93
C GLY A 653 21.65 23.85 9.00
N TYR A 654 21.32 22.63 9.43
CA TYR A 654 21.34 21.43 8.59
C TYR A 654 20.38 21.58 7.39
N ILE A 655 19.15 22.05 7.62
CA ILE A 655 18.18 22.26 6.53
C ILE A 655 18.75 23.23 5.48
N ASN A 656 19.28 24.38 5.92
CA ASN A 656 19.82 25.39 5.00
C ASN A 656 21.02 24.90 4.19
N SER A 657 21.94 24.17 4.82
CA SER A 657 23.09 23.60 4.13
C SER A 657 22.66 22.52 3.13
N ARG A 658 21.72 21.62 3.49
CA ARG A 658 21.25 20.57 2.57
C ARG A 658 20.44 21.10 1.41
N VAL A 659 19.70 22.19 1.59
CA VAL A 659 19.11 22.91 0.46
C VAL A 659 20.18 23.41 -0.51
N LYS A 660 21.31 23.95 0.00
CA LYS A 660 22.43 24.40 -0.85
C LYS A 660 23.08 23.23 -1.59
N VAL A 661 23.29 22.11 -0.90
CA VAL A 661 23.85 20.87 -1.47
C VAL A 661 22.93 20.30 -2.54
N LEU A 662 21.66 20.03 -2.25
CA LEU A 662 20.74 19.42 -3.21
C LEU A 662 20.47 20.30 -4.43
N GLN A 663 20.56 21.62 -4.28
CA GLN A 663 20.41 22.55 -5.38
C GLN A 663 21.50 22.39 -6.46
N THR A 664 22.68 21.83 -6.14
CA THR A 664 23.75 21.57 -7.13
C THR A 664 23.51 20.34 -8.00
N ILE A 665 22.54 19.49 -7.65
CA ILE A 665 22.25 18.26 -8.39
C ILE A 665 20.80 18.21 -8.92
N THR A 666 20.02 19.27 -8.71
CA THR A 666 18.63 19.33 -9.20
C THR A 666 18.60 19.80 -10.65
N HIS A 667 18.61 18.87 -11.62
CA HIS A 667 18.42 19.13 -13.05
C HIS A 667 17.22 18.35 -13.59
N GLU A 668 16.08 19.01 -13.83
CA GLU A 668 14.85 18.41 -14.42
C GLU A 668 14.26 17.19 -13.68
N ASP A 669 14.98 16.63 -12.71
CA ASP A 669 14.58 15.52 -11.86
C ASP A 669 13.45 15.92 -10.92
N ASN A 670 12.59 14.94 -10.66
CA ASN A 670 11.55 15.06 -9.65
C ASN A 670 12.20 15.35 -8.31
N ILE A 671 11.88 16.49 -7.68
CA ILE A 671 12.42 16.90 -6.38
C ILE A 671 12.26 15.81 -5.31
N ALA A 672 11.25 14.94 -5.44
CA ALA A 672 11.10 13.77 -4.57
C ALA A 672 12.25 12.75 -4.68
N GLU A 673 12.81 12.54 -5.88
CA GLU A 673 13.97 11.68 -6.10
C GLU A 673 15.24 12.32 -5.53
N VAL A 674 15.46 13.62 -5.79
CA VAL A 674 16.61 14.35 -5.26
C VAL A 674 16.64 14.36 -3.73
N LEU A 675 15.47 14.32 -3.07
CA LEU A 675 15.41 14.24 -1.61
C LEU A 675 15.87 12.90 -1.04
N LYS A 676 15.83 11.81 -1.80
CA LYS A 676 16.30 10.49 -1.34
C LYS A 676 17.80 10.49 -1.06
N THR A 677 18.57 11.34 -1.75
CA THR A 677 20.03 11.40 -1.59
C THR A 677 20.49 11.82 -0.19
N ILE A 678 19.64 12.48 0.61
CA ILE A 678 19.95 12.83 2.01
C ILE A 678 19.35 11.84 3.02
N TYR A 679 18.61 10.82 2.59
CA TYR A 679 17.98 9.86 3.51
C TYR A 679 19.02 9.05 4.27
N THR A 680 20.07 8.62 3.59
CA THR A 680 21.20 7.89 4.19
C THR A 680 21.86 8.69 5.30
N GLU A 681 22.24 9.94 5.00
CA GLU A 681 22.81 10.86 5.98
C GLU A 681 21.86 11.05 7.17
N LEU A 682 20.59 11.36 6.90
CA LEU A 682 19.60 11.63 7.95
C LEU A 682 19.37 10.40 8.84
N LYS A 683 19.32 9.19 8.25
CA LYS A 683 19.23 7.92 8.97
C LYS A 683 20.43 7.74 9.92
N SER A 684 21.66 7.94 9.44
CA SER A 684 22.84 7.81 10.28
C SER A 684 22.87 8.86 11.40
N ILE A 685 22.48 10.11 11.15
CA ILE A 685 22.36 11.13 12.21
C ILE A 685 21.33 10.71 13.28
N ILE A 686 20.19 10.16 12.87
CA ILE A 686 19.17 9.65 13.80
C ILE A 686 19.69 8.42 14.56
N GLY A 687 20.45 7.53 13.91
CA GLY A 687 21.11 6.39 14.56
C GLY A 687 22.04 6.83 15.69
N ILE A 688 22.83 7.90 15.47
CA ILE A 688 23.78 8.44 16.45
C ILE A 688 23.06 9.05 17.65
N TYR A 689 22.07 9.93 17.44
CA TYR A 689 21.41 10.67 18.53
C TYR A 689 20.14 10.00 19.09
N GLY A 690 19.68 8.93 18.44
CA GLY A 690 18.41 8.27 18.73
C GLY A 690 17.20 8.95 18.09
N LEU A 691 16.16 8.15 17.87
CA LEU A 691 14.85 8.61 17.42
C LEU A 691 14.03 9.11 18.62
N SER A 692 13.69 10.41 18.65
CA SER A 692 12.81 10.96 19.68
C SER A 692 11.36 10.50 19.48
N GLU A 693 10.60 10.33 20.58
CA GLU A 693 9.18 9.95 20.49
C GLU A 693 8.36 10.99 19.72
N GLU A 694 8.62 12.28 19.92
CA GLU A 694 7.96 13.36 19.15
C GLU A 694 8.19 13.23 17.64
N TYR A 695 9.40 12.84 17.22
CA TYR A 695 9.70 12.66 15.81
C TYR A 695 9.12 11.35 15.27
N ARG A 696 9.14 10.27 16.07
CA ARG A 696 8.47 9.01 15.74
C ARG A 696 6.97 9.25 15.49
N ASP A 697 6.30 10.00 16.36
CA ASP A 697 4.88 10.34 16.21
C ASP A 697 4.62 11.18 14.94
N GLU A 698 5.48 12.15 14.62
CA GLU A 698 5.38 12.93 13.37
C GLU A 698 5.58 12.02 12.13
N LEU A 699 6.53 11.09 12.16
CA LEU A 699 6.75 10.11 11.08
C LEU A 699 5.56 9.17 10.91
N LEU A 700 4.93 8.73 12.00
CA LEU A 700 3.77 7.83 11.97
C LEU A 700 2.48 8.52 11.51
N SER A 701 2.29 9.79 11.90
CA SER A 701 1.06 10.55 11.64
C SER A 701 1.05 11.30 10.30
N SER A 702 2.21 11.54 9.69
CA SER A 702 2.32 12.33 8.47
C SER A 702 1.81 11.57 7.23
N PRO A 703 0.83 12.13 6.48
CA PRO A 703 0.38 11.57 5.20
C PRO A 703 1.28 11.97 4.02
N ASP A 704 2.34 12.76 4.24
CA ASP A 704 3.21 13.25 3.16
C ASP A 704 4.01 12.08 2.55
N PRO A 705 3.94 11.85 1.23
CA PRO A 705 4.62 10.73 0.58
C PRO A 705 6.14 10.73 0.78
N ILE A 706 6.75 11.90 0.94
CA ILE A 706 8.20 12.02 1.20
C ILE A 706 8.52 11.47 2.60
N VAL A 707 7.69 11.81 3.58
CA VAL A 707 7.86 11.32 4.96
C VAL A 707 7.57 9.82 5.03
N LYS A 708 6.56 9.34 4.29
CA LYS A 708 6.26 7.91 4.17
C LYS A 708 7.41 7.10 3.58
N ASN A 709 8.06 7.59 2.52
CA ASN A 709 9.22 6.92 1.94
C ASN A 709 10.40 6.88 2.91
N PHE A 710 10.68 7.99 3.60
CA PHE A 710 11.75 8.03 4.59
C PHE A 710 11.47 7.14 5.81
N LYS A 711 10.21 7.03 6.24
CA LYS A 711 9.77 6.14 7.32
C LYS A 711 10.14 4.67 7.05
N MET A 712 9.98 4.20 5.80
CA MET A 712 10.40 2.86 5.38
C MET A 712 11.92 2.69 5.49
N VAL A 713 12.69 3.68 5.05
CA VAL A 713 14.17 3.67 5.16
C VAL A 713 14.65 3.64 6.61
N LEU A 714 13.91 4.28 7.52
CA LEU A 714 14.23 4.28 8.95
C LEU A 714 13.82 3.00 9.68
N GLY A 715 13.07 2.09 9.03
CA GLY A 715 12.57 0.86 9.67
C GLY A 715 11.52 1.11 10.77
N VAL A 716 10.84 2.25 10.73
CA VAL A 716 9.75 2.59 11.67
C VAL A 716 8.43 2.11 11.07
N GLU A 717 8.28 0.80 10.86
CA GLU A 717 6.97 0.20 10.57
C GLU A 717 6.47 -0.52 11.82
N THR A 718 5.29 -0.11 12.28
CA THR A 718 4.52 -0.81 13.31
C THR A 718 3.81 -1.99 12.65
N GLU A 719 4.00 -3.17 13.23
CA GLU A 719 3.07 -4.31 13.14
C GLU A 719 1.60 -3.89 13.32
#